data_AF-A0A4Q6XPX9-F1
#
_entry.id   AF-A0A4Q6XPX9-F1
#
_cell.length_a   1.000
_cell.length_b   1.000
_cell.length_c   1.000
_cell.angle_alpha   90.00
_cell.angle_beta   90.00
_cell.angle_gamma   90.00
#
_symmetry.space_group_name_H-M   'P 1'
#
loop_
_entity.id
_entity.type
_entity.pdbx_description
1 polymer ?
#
loop_
_entity_poly.entity_id
_entity_poly.type
_entity_poly.pdbx_seq_one_letter_code
_entity_poly.pdbx_strand_id
1 'polypeptide(L)'
;MHSELKAMAAQNPGMMNDPNFRQRLRHLEVDANREQQTLRDYRSGVHNANRQTLAQYAASNQRIDTYTKATGDVTDAVAGMVTGLLAERDRKNEQRRLQIQADINNYNAKRDALRSYHDEMTSERTTYTNGIEQDLEAKYDEVWKIMLSPLMYDTEIEDDNSSNVHAFKKAKLTYGFLNAYVIGHKGEYGLAADNGTVIYPPQFESIKSYDYDKENVRFIVNIYDKWGELDANGRIVEEVKYDGLWYTVDGQKIALMDNQWVITDKSGQVNKYPKNDLKGKQVLLSNLNDKGFNYTNNFYSYLYVLDFEKGIYSSHIQSRGKNLTKLTTYGLNTKESEYINGVYKNHYAYLFKKDNDWYKAEIHRYTTNTYTLTKMPNIFVIAVNNRYIEENTGPAQWGAINQNNEVIIPFEHKQLNDFVNGRALSEKGIYNESGSLIVSDKYSYLSDFDQGHALFHDKKSTGGIGYGLIDDEGNEVVRLSENRLSSAPKSIWYNLGSELSKESNPNKNLELAIYCYGKDDNPNSSGMSYYNAGKIYYHEAGKNYYPQALDYFLKASKSVIWNSIGNNTQHEPQGRFSIKMSELYNLRYIGFMYYRGQGTAESQTYANEYFEKLIRKGEQIIKDFSKKGSTVDVSSVYYPIGEAYEHLGNKKQAIKYYKRSKSSSANDRLQAIEDGRMYSF
;
A
#
# COMPACT_ATOMS: atom_id res chain seq x y z
N MET A 1 -2.05 53.42 -65.33
CA MET A 1 -2.88 53.06 -64.15
C MET A 1 -2.51 51.71 -63.53
N HIS A 2 -2.90 50.55 -64.08
CA HIS A 2 -2.59 49.26 -63.43
C HIS A 2 -1.08 49.07 -63.18
N SER A 3 -0.24 49.30 -64.19
CA SER A 3 1.22 49.17 -64.07
C SER A 3 1.83 50.11 -63.02
N GLU A 4 1.27 51.31 -62.86
CA GLU A 4 1.72 52.29 -61.85
C GLU A 4 1.35 51.81 -60.45
N LEU A 5 0.09 51.40 -60.24
CA LEU A 5 -0.40 50.90 -58.95
C LEU A 5 0.34 49.61 -58.53
N LYS A 6 0.67 48.75 -59.49
CA LYS A 6 1.48 47.54 -59.31
C LYS A 6 2.94 47.87 -58.96
N ALA A 7 3.53 48.88 -59.61
CA ALA A 7 4.87 49.36 -59.27
C ALA A 7 4.91 49.98 -57.86
N MET A 8 3.87 50.74 -57.47
CA MET A 8 3.74 51.29 -56.11
C MET A 8 3.63 50.18 -55.06
N ALA A 9 2.83 49.14 -55.32
CA ALA A 9 2.72 47.97 -54.45
C ALA A 9 4.05 47.21 -54.31
N ALA A 10 4.83 47.11 -55.40
CA ALA A 10 6.15 46.48 -55.40
C ALA A 10 7.19 47.28 -54.60
N GLN A 11 7.12 48.62 -54.64
CA GLN A 11 8.01 49.49 -53.87
C GLN A 11 7.61 49.62 -52.40
N ASN A 12 6.32 49.48 -52.07
CA ASN A 12 5.80 49.49 -50.71
C ASN A 12 4.86 48.30 -50.46
N PRO A 13 5.41 47.10 -50.14
CA PRO A 13 4.61 45.89 -49.96
C PRO A 13 3.52 46.01 -48.88
N GLY A 14 3.72 46.87 -47.88
CA GLY A 14 2.73 47.11 -46.80
C GLY A 14 1.40 47.71 -47.29
N MET A 15 1.34 48.34 -48.46
CA MET A 15 0.09 48.81 -49.05
C MET A 15 -0.85 47.66 -49.41
N MET A 16 -0.30 46.46 -49.65
CA MET A 16 -1.09 45.25 -49.86
C MET A 16 -1.80 44.78 -48.58
N ASN A 17 -1.61 45.42 -47.42
CA ASN A 17 -2.39 45.12 -46.21
C ASN A 17 -3.75 45.85 -46.19
N ASP A 18 -3.95 46.91 -46.98
CA ASP A 18 -5.23 47.61 -47.11
C ASP A 18 -6.16 46.86 -48.10
N PRO A 19 -7.33 46.36 -47.65
CA PRO A 19 -8.29 45.68 -48.51
C PRO A 19 -8.77 46.54 -49.71
N ASN A 20 -8.93 47.85 -49.51
CA ASN A 20 -9.39 48.76 -50.57
C ASN A 20 -8.31 48.92 -51.65
N PHE A 21 -7.05 48.94 -51.24
CA PHE A 21 -5.91 48.98 -52.16
C PHE A 21 -5.81 47.68 -52.97
N ARG A 22 -5.94 46.52 -52.32
CA ARG A 22 -5.94 45.20 -53.00
C ARG A 22 -7.09 45.06 -53.99
N GLN A 23 -8.30 45.47 -53.60
CA GLN A 23 -9.47 45.50 -54.47
C GLN A 23 -9.21 46.36 -55.70
N ARG A 24 -8.78 47.61 -55.49
CA ARG A 24 -8.51 48.55 -56.59
C ARG A 24 -7.43 48.03 -57.54
N LEU A 25 -6.36 47.45 -57.02
CA LEU A 25 -5.29 46.85 -57.82
C LEU A 25 -5.81 45.69 -58.66
N ARG A 26 -6.56 44.74 -58.07
CA ARG A 26 -7.15 43.59 -58.80
C ARG A 26 -8.14 44.04 -59.87
N HIS A 27 -9.00 45.00 -59.57
CA HIS A 27 -10.01 45.46 -60.52
C HIS A 27 -9.32 46.05 -61.76
N LEU A 28 -8.29 46.87 -61.54
CA LEU A 28 -7.46 47.41 -62.61
C LEU A 28 -6.66 46.34 -63.36
N GLU A 29 -6.22 45.26 -62.70
CA GLU A 29 -5.55 44.13 -63.34
C GLU A 29 -6.48 43.37 -64.28
N VAL A 30 -7.71 43.10 -63.83
CA VAL A 30 -8.75 42.47 -64.65
C VAL A 30 -9.08 43.34 -65.87
N ASP A 31 -9.25 44.65 -65.69
CA ASP A 31 -9.53 45.59 -66.78
C ASP A 31 -8.37 45.67 -67.78
N ALA A 32 -7.13 45.73 -67.30
CA ALA A 32 -5.93 45.74 -68.15
C ALA A 32 -5.78 44.44 -68.95
N ASN A 33 -6.04 43.29 -68.33
CA ASN A 33 -6.02 41.99 -69.02
C ASN A 33 -7.14 41.90 -70.07
N ARG A 34 -8.32 42.45 -69.77
CA ARG A 34 -9.44 42.53 -70.73
C ARG A 34 -9.11 43.38 -71.94
N GLU A 35 -8.46 44.52 -71.73
CA GLU A 35 -7.99 45.39 -72.80
C GLU A 35 -6.96 44.67 -73.70
N GLN A 36 -5.98 43.98 -73.09
CA GLN A 36 -4.99 43.20 -73.84
C GLN A 36 -5.62 42.05 -74.63
N GLN A 37 -6.59 41.34 -74.05
CA GLN A 37 -7.29 40.27 -74.73
C GLN A 37 -8.10 40.82 -75.91
N THR A 38 -8.79 41.96 -75.73
CA THR A 38 -9.53 42.63 -76.80
C THR A 38 -8.62 43.01 -77.96
N LEU A 39 -7.41 43.52 -77.68
CA LEU A 39 -6.39 43.83 -78.69
C LEU A 39 -5.87 42.57 -79.42
N ARG A 40 -5.73 41.44 -78.72
CA ARG A 40 -5.35 40.15 -79.34
C ARG A 40 -6.45 39.60 -80.23
N ASP A 41 -7.70 39.68 -79.78
CA ASP A 41 -8.88 39.23 -80.53
C ASP A 41 -9.07 40.11 -81.80
N TYR A 42 -8.79 41.41 -81.72
CA TYR A 42 -8.78 42.32 -82.88
C TYR A 42 -7.71 41.94 -83.91
N ARG A 43 -6.47 41.70 -83.46
CA ARG A 43 -5.33 41.35 -84.34
C ARG A 43 -5.45 39.99 -85.02
N SER A 44 -6.21 39.06 -84.44
CA SER A 44 -6.37 37.69 -84.94
C SER A 44 -7.51 37.53 -85.96
N GLY A 45 -8.21 38.61 -86.32
CA GLY A 45 -9.25 38.58 -87.37
C GLY A 45 -10.60 38.03 -86.91
N VAL A 46 -10.82 37.91 -85.60
CA VAL A 46 -12.06 37.39 -84.98
C VAL A 46 -13.29 38.28 -85.30
N HIS A 47 -13.10 39.47 -85.88
CA HIS A 47 -14.16 40.40 -86.28
C HIS A 47 -14.98 40.01 -87.52
N ASN A 48 -14.64 38.94 -88.24
CA ASN A 48 -15.43 38.48 -89.40
C ASN A 48 -16.65 37.59 -89.02
N ALA A 49 -16.98 37.48 -87.73
CA ALA A 49 -18.16 36.75 -87.25
C ALA A 49 -19.44 37.61 -87.19
N ASN A 50 -20.62 36.99 -87.30
CA ASN A 50 -21.93 37.66 -87.18
C ASN A 50 -22.04 38.41 -85.82
N ARG A 51 -22.62 39.62 -85.85
CA ARG A 51 -22.84 40.55 -84.72
C ARG A 51 -23.39 39.89 -83.45
N GLN A 52 -24.26 38.87 -83.58
CA GLN A 52 -24.83 38.14 -82.45
C GLN A 52 -23.80 37.34 -81.65
N THR A 53 -22.83 36.71 -82.32
CA THR A 53 -21.79 35.89 -81.70
C THR A 53 -20.78 36.76 -80.96
N LEU A 54 -20.44 37.93 -81.51
CA LEU A 54 -19.58 38.92 -80.86
C LEU A 54 -20.23 39.49 -79.58
N ALA A 55 -21.54 39.73 -79.60
CA ALA A 55 -22.27 40.20 -78.42
C ALA A 55 -22.32 39.15 -77.30
N GLN A 56 -22.50 37.87 -77.63
CA GLN A 56 -22.48 36.78 -76.64
C GLN A 56 -21.09 36.58 -76.03
N TYR A 57 -20.03 36.65 -76.83
CA TYR A 57 -18.66 36.55 -76.35
C TYR A 57 -18.28 37.73 -75.42
N ALA A 58 -18.65 38.96 -75.80
CA ALA A 58 -18.45 40.14 -74.96
C ALA A 58 -19.22 40.05 -73.62
N ALA A 59 -20.47 39.58 -73.65
CA ALA A 59 -21.27 39.39 -72.44
C ALA A 59 -20.70 38.30 -71.52
N SER A 60 -20.19 37.19 -72.09
CA SER A 60 -19.52 36.13 -71.33
C SER A 60 -18.27 36.65 -70.62
N ASN A 61 -17.46 37.41 -71.35
CA ASN A 61 -16.25 38.05 -70.85
C ASN A 61 -16.52 39.05 -69.72
N GLN A 62 -17.53 39.92 -69.87
CA GLN A 62 -17.93 40.84 -68.80
C GLN A 62 -18.41 40.12 -67.54
N ARG A 63 -19.10 38.97 -67.70
CA ARG A 63 -19.48 38.13 -66.56
C ARG A 63 -18.26 37.57 -65.86
N ILE A 64 -17.28 37.03 -66.59
CA ILE A 64 -16.04 36.48 -66.02
C ILE A 64 -15.27 37.55 -65.23
N ASP A 65 -15.17 38.77 -65.76
CA ASP A 65 -14.48 39.88 -65.08
C ASP A 65 -15.21 40.27 -63.78
N THR A 66 -16.53 40.35 -63.84
CA THR A 66 -17.37 40.67 -62.69
C THR A 66 -17.24 39.60 -61.60
N TYR A 67 -17.27 38.33 -61.98
CA TYR A 67 -17.05 37.22 -61.04
C TYR A 67 -15.65 37.25 -60.43
N THR A 68 -14.62 37.54 -61.22
CA THR A 68 -13.23 37.58 -60.74
C THR A 68 -13.03 38.71 -59.72
N LYS A 69 -13.56 39.90 -60.01
CA LYS A 69 -13.55 41.05 -59.10
C LYS A 69 -14.32 40.76 -57.82
N ALA A 70 -15.57 40.27 -57.94
CA ALA A 70 -16.41 39.93 -56.79
C ALA A 70 -15.79 38.84 -55.90
N THR A 71 -15.15 37.82 -56.49
CA THR A 71 -14.50 36.73 -55.74
C THR A 71 -13.33 37.27 -54.90
N GLY A 72 -12.50 38.15 -55.47
CA GLY A 72 -11.41 38.78 -54.75
C GLY A 72 -11.88 39.64 -53.58
N ASP A 73 -12.98 40.39 -53.76
CA ASP A 73 -13.52 41.29 -52.75
C ASP A 73 -14.15 40.52 -51.59
N VAL A 74 -14.86 39.42 -51.88
CA VAL A 74 -15.35 38.48 -50.87
C VAL A 74 -14.18 37.87 -50.09
N THR A 75 -13.10 37.50 -50.78
CA THR A 75 -11.91 36.91 -50.13
C THR A 75 -11.28 37.88 -49.13
N ASP A 76 -11.15 39.17 -49.50
CA ASP A 76 -10.59 40.19 -48.61
C ASP A 76 -11.50 40.53 -47.43
N ALA A 77 -12.82 40.60 -47.65
CA ALA A 77 -13.78 40.80 -46.58
C ALA A 77 -13.75 39.65 -45.55
N VAL A 78 -13.69 38.41 -46.03
CA VAL A 78 -13.57 37.21 -45.17
C VAL A 78 -12.26 37.23 -44.38
N ALA A 79 -11.14 37.60 -45.00
CA ALA A 79 -9.86 37.70 -44.31
C ALA A 79 -9.87 38.75 -43.18
N GLY A 80 -10.49 39.91 -43.41
CA GLY A 80 -10.68 40.96 -42.40
C GLY A 80 -11.54 40.50 -41.22
N MET A 81 -12.65 39.82 -41.49
CA MET A 81 -13.53 39.25 -40.45
C MET A 81 -12.80 38.19 -39.62
N VAL A 82 -12.07 37.27 -40.26
CA VAL A 82 -11.28 36.23 -39.55
C VAL A 82 -10.23 36.87 -38.65
N THR A 83 -9.53 37.90 -39.12
CA THR A 83 -8.51 38.60 -38.33
C THR A 83 -9.12 39.30 -37.12
N GLY A 84 -10.26 39.98 -37.28
CA GLY A 84 -10.99 40.60 -36.17
C GLY A 84 -11.51 39.58 -35.13
N LEU A 85 -12.00 38.43 -35.59
CA LEU A 85 -12.43 37.33 -34.72
C LEU A 85 -11.24 36.72 -33.94
N LEU A 86 -10.09 36.55 -34.59
CA LEU A 86 -8.87 36.08 -33.94
C LEU A 86 -8.38 37.08 -32.88
N ALA A 87 -8.33 38.37 -33.21
CA ALA A 87 -7.92 39.40 -32.26
C ALA A 87 -8.84 39.48 -31.03
N GLU A 88 -10.16 39.36 -31.22
CA GLU A 88 -11.11 39.36 -30.10
C GLU A 88 -11.02 38.08 -29.26
N ARG A 89 -10.80 36.92 -29.89
CA ARG A 89 -10.52 35.67 -29.19
C ARG A 89 -9.25 35.79 -28.35
N ASP A 90 -8.19 36.35 -28.89
CA ASP A 90 -6.91 36.52 -28.19
C ASP A 90 -7.06 37.50 -27.02
N ARG A 91 -7.78 38.61 -27.19
CA ARG A 91 -8.12 39.53 -26.11
C ARG A 91 -8.89 38.84 -24.97
N LYS A 92 -9.89 38.02 -25.29
CA LYS A 92 -10.67 37.26 -24.28
C LYS A 92 -9.83 36.21 -23.59
N ASN A 93 -8.95 35.51 -24.31
CA ASN A 93 -8.03 34.55 -23.73
C ASN A 93 -7.04 35.22 -22.78
N GLU A 94 -6.55 36.40 -23.13
CA GLU A 94 -5.65 37.21 -22.31
C GLU A 94 -6.33 37.65 -21.01
N GLN A 95 -7.54 38.22 -21.10
CA GLN A 95 -8.32 38.60 -19.92
C GLN A 95 -8.59 37.41 -19.00
N ARG A 96 -8.95 36.25 -19.55
CA ARG A 96 -9.16 35.02 -18.78
C ARG A 96 -7.86 34.56 -18.09
N ARG A 97 -6.72 34.66 -18.77
CA ARG A 97 -5.41 34.32 -18.19
C ARG A 97 -5.07 35.21 -17.01
N LEU A 98 -5.28 36.53 -17.15
CA LEU A 98 -5.05 37.50 -16.08
C LEU A 98 -5.96 37.26 -14.87
N GLN A 99 -7.24 36.94 -15.09
CA GLN A 99 -8.17 36.60 -14.01
C GLN A 99 -7.74 35.33 -13.26
N ILE A 100 -7.39 34.26 -13.99
CA ILE A 100 -6.89 33.02 -13.37
C ILE A 100 -5.64 33.30 -12.53
N GLN A 101 -4.73 34.14 -13.03
CA GLN A 101 -3.52 34.51 -12.28
C GLN A 101 -3.85 35.32 -11.02
N ALA A 102 -4.81 36.25 -11.08
CA ALA A 102 -5.27 37.00 -9.92
C ALA A 102 -5.91 36.08 -8.87
N ASP A 103 -6.72 35.11 -9.30
CA ASP A 103 -7.36 34.12 -8.42
C ASP A 103 -6.31 33.23 -7.73
N ILE A 104 -5.29 32.77 -8.46
CA ILE A 104 -4.15 32.00 -7.91
C ILE A 104 -3.36 32.85 -6.90
N ASN A 105 -3.10 34.12 -7.21
CA ASN A 105 -2.39 35.01 -6.31
C ASN A 105 -3.17 35.26 -5.02
N ASN A 106 -4.49 35.48 -5.11
CA ASN A 106 -5.37 35.66 -3.96
C ASN A 106 -5.44 34.37 -3.11
N TYR A 107 -5.52 33.21 -3.76
CA TYR A 107 -5.46 31.91 -3.08
C TYR A 107 -4.17 31.75 -2.27
N ASN A 108 -3.01 31.97 -2.92
CA ASN A 108 -1.70 31.87 -2.27
C ASN A 108 -1.56 32.88 -1.13
N ALA A 109 -1.98 34.13 -1.33
CA ALA A 109 -1.93 35.15 -0.29
C ALA A 109 -2.78 34.77 0.94
N LYS A 110 -3.99 34.22 0.74
CA LYS A 110 -4.82 33.73 1.84
C LYS A 110 -4.18 32.54 2.55
N ARG A 111 -3.67 31.57 1.79
CA ARG A 111 -2.96 30.39 2.33
C ARG A 111 -1.77 30.82 3.19
N ASP A 112 -0.96 31.74 2.68
CA ASP A 112 0.26 32.21 3.35
C ASP A 112 -0.08 33.05 4.60
N ALA A 113 -1.17 33.82 4.57
CA ALA A 113 -1.68 34.53 5.74
C ALA A 113 -2.18 33.57 6.84
N LEU A 114 -2.92 32.51 6.47
CA LEU A 114 -3.39 31.50 7.42
C LEU A 114 -2.23 30.74 8.08
N ARG A 115 -1.20 30.38 7.29
CA ARG A 115 0.02 29.74 7.80
C ARG A 115 0.79 30.68 8.72
N SER A 116 1.03 31.93 8.31
CA SER A 116 1.73 32.93 9.13
C SER A 116 1.04 33.15 10.47
N TYR A 117 -0.29 33.26 10.49
CA TYR A 117 -1.06 33.40 11.73
C TYR A 117 -0.93 32.19 12.65
N HIS A 118 -0.94 30.97 12.09
CA HIS A 118 -0.73 29.75 12.87
C HIS A 118 0.67 29.69 13.50
N ASP A 119 1.69 30.05 12.73
CA ASP A 119 3.08 30.09 13.18
C ASP A 119 3.27 31.16 14.28
N GLU A 120 2.65 32.32 14.13
CA GLU A 120 2.65 33.40 15.13
C GLU A 120 2.02 32.94 16.46
N MET A 121 0.80 32.40 16.43
CA MET A 121 0.11 31.87 17.61
C MET A 121 0.93 30.78 18.33
N THR A 122 1.57 29.89 17.56
CA THR A 122 2.42 28.81 18.10
C THR A 122 3.70 29.38 18.73
N SER A 123 4.29 30.39 18.11
CA SER A 123 5.47 31.09 18.61
C SER A 123 5.17 31.88 19.89
N GLU A 124 4.06 32.62 19.95
CA GLU A 124 3.62 33.33 21.14
C GLU A 124 3.38 32.36 22.30
N ARG A 125 2.70 31.24 22.05
CA ARG A 125 2.46 30.24 23.09
C ARG A 125 3.74 29.59 23.60
N THR A 126 4.69 29.31 22.70
CA THR A 126 6.01 28.78 23.07
C THR A 126 6.78 29.79 23.92
N THR A 127 6.78 31.06 23.53
CA THR A 127 7.44 32.15 24.27
C THR A 127 6.84 32.32 25.66
N TYR A 128 5.51 32.32 25.76
CA TYR A 128 4.79 32.36 27.04
C TYR A 128 5.21 31.21 27.96
N THR A 129 5.18 29.97 27.45
CA THR A 129 5.50 28.76 28.23
C THR A 129 6.95 28.79 28.72
N ASN A 130 7.89 29.15 27.85
CA ASN A 130 9.31 29.27 28.20
C ASN A 130 9.55 30.33 29.29
N GLY A 131 8.83 31.46 29.25
CA GLY A 131 8.92 32.49 30.29
C GLY A 131 8.45 31.99 31.65
N ILE A 132 7.35 31.22 31.69
CA ILE A 132 6.86 30.59 32.92
C ILE A 132 7.87 29.57 33.46
N GLU A 133 8.45 28.72 32.60
CA GLU A 133 9.48 27.76 33.00
C GLU A 133 10.68 28.46 33.64
N GLN A 134 11.21 29.52 33.02
CA GLN A 134 12.30 30.31 33.57
C GLN A 134 11.97 30.95 34.93
N ASP A 135 10.76 31.49 35.07
CA ASP A 135 10.30 32.12 36.32
C ASP A 135 10.14 31.12 37.48
N LEU A 136 9.84 29.86 37.16
CA LEU A 136 9.76 28.77 38.13
C LEU A 136 11.15 28.22 38.45
N GLU A 137 12.00 28.01 37.45
CA GLU A 137 13.38 27.52 37.59
C GLU A 137 14.25 28.48 38.41
N ALA A 138 13.93 29.78 38.39
CA ALA A 138 14.59 30.78 39.25
C ALA A 138 14.25 30.62 40.75
N LYS A 139 13.18 29.90 41.10
CA LYS A 139 12.64 29.80 42.48
C LYS A 139 12.74 28.39 43.07
N TYR A 140 12.82 27.36 42.24
CA TYR A 140 12.73 25.96 42.63
C TYR A 140 13.92 25.16 42.12
N ASP A 141 14.33 24.15 42.88
CA ASP A 141 15.49 23.31 42.57
C ASP A 141 15.20 22.37 41.39
N GLU A 142 13.93 22.02 41.20
CA GLU A 142 13.45 21.16 40.10
C GLU A 142 12.15 21.73 39.52
N VAL A 143 12.02 21.72 38.19
CA VAL A 143 10.79 22.09 37.49
C VAL A 143 10.54 21.09 36.38
N TRP A 144 9.33 20.51 36.37
CA TRP A 144 8.94 19.50 35.40
C TRP A 144 7.62 19.88 34.73
N LYS A 145 7.66 20.12 33.43
CA LYS A 145 6.50 20.47 32.61
C LYS A 145 5.68 19.24 32.24
N ILE A 146 4.38 19.30 32.54
CA ILE A 146 3.37 18.28 32.27
C ILE A 146 2.41 18.82 31.23
N MET A 147 2.39 18.22 30.04
CA MET A 147 1.45 18.59 28.97
C MET A 147 0.05 18.07 29.31
N LEU A 148 -0.95 18.96 29.26
CA LEU A 148 -2.36 18.66 29.50
C LEU A 148 -3.11 18.63 28.14
N SER A 149 -4.26 19.31 28.05
CA SER A 149 -5.08 19.36 26.84
C SER A 149 -4.52 20.32 25.77
N PRO A 150 -4.74 20.01 24.48
CA PRO A 150 -4.36 20.90 23.38
C PRO A 150 -5.16 22.20 23.39
N LEU A 151 -4.50 23.30 23.07
CA LEU A 151 -5.11 24.60 22.82
C LEU A 151 -5.40 24.75 21.33
N MET A 152 -6.65 25.00 20.98
CA MET A 152 -7.13 25.02 19.59
C MET A 152 -7.93 26.28 19.26
N TYR A 153 -7.92 26.67 17.99
CA TYR A 153 -8.79 27.73 17.44
C TYR A 153 -9.42 27.29 16.12
N ASP A 154 -10.61 27.84 15.83
CA ASP A 154 -11.30 27.61 14.56
C ASP A 154 -10.65 28.43 13.44
N THR A 155 -10.38 27.80 12.30
CA THR A 155 -9.72 28.42 11.15
C THR A 155 -10.10 27.71 9.84
N GLU A 156 -9.44 28.06 8.74
CA GLU A 156 -9.58 27.42 7.44
C GLU A 156 -8.26 26.76 7.01
N ILE A 157 -8.34 25.61 6.36
CA ILE A 157 -7.20 24.89 5.77
C ILE A 157 -7.49 24.51 4.33
N GLU A 158 -6.43 24.21 3.56
CA GLU A 158 -6.53 23.69 2.19
C GLU A 158 -7.40 22.41 2.17
N ASP A 159 -8.31 22.31 1.20
CA ASP A 159 -9.17 21.13 1.06
C ASP A 159 -8.68 20.18 -0.03
N ASP A 160 -7.74 19.31 0.35
CA ASP A 160 -7.11 18.32 -0.53
C ASP A 160 -8.09 17.34 -1.21
N ASN A 161 -9.33 17.24 -0.69
CA ASN A 161 -10.37 16.36 -1.23
C ASN A 161 -11.33 17.07 -2.18
N SER A 162 -11.18 18.38 -2.36
CA SER A 162 -12.03 19.16 -3.26
C SER A 162 -11.58 18.96 -4.71
N SER A 163 -12.55 18.89 -5.63
CA SER A 163 -12.27 18.96 -7.07
C SER A 163 -11.70 20.33 -7.49
N ASN A 164 -11.79 21.33 -6.62
CA ASN A 164 -11.18 22.63 -6.80
C ASN A 164 -9.89 22.73 -5.97
N VAL A 165 -8.74 22.78 -6.67
CA VAL A 165 -7.41 22.89 -6.07
C VAL A 165 -7.16 24.19 -5.29
N HIS A 166 -8.07 25.17 -5.38
CA HIS A 166 -8.03 26.44 -4.63
C HIS A 166 -9.14 26.54 -3.57
N ALA A 167 -9.62 25.41 -3.05
CA ALA A 167 -10.66 25.37 -2.04
C ALA A 167 -10.09 25.35 -0.61
N PHE A 168 -10.83 25.94 0.31
CA PHE A 168 -10.58 25.89 1.74
C PHE A 168 -11.76 25.22 2.46
N LYS A 169 -11.49 24.55 3.57
CA LYS A 169 -12.49 24.00 4.50
C LYS A 169 -12.24 24.50 5.91
N LYS A 170 -13.29 24.53 6.73
CA LYS A 170 -13.19 24.83 8.17
C LYS A 170 -12.48 23.69 8.90
N ALA A 171 -11.57 24.04 9.81
CA ALA A 171 -10.86 23.10 10.67
C ALA A 171 -10.52 23.74 12.03
N LYS A 172 -10.17 22.90 13.00
CA LYS A 172 -9.57 23.31 14.27
C LYS A 172 -8.08 22.98 14.23
N LEU A 173 -7.22 23.98 14.43
CA LEU A 173 -5.77 23.79 14.50
C LEU A 173 -5.28 23.97 15.94
N THR A 174 -4.32 23.12 16.34
CA THR A 174 -3.68 23.18 17.66
C THR A 174 -2.47 24.10 17.59
N TYR A 175 -2.40 25.12 18.43
CA TYR A 175 -1.26 26.07 18.49
C TYR A 175 -0.38 25.88 19.73
N GLY A 176 -0.69 24.89 20.57
CA GLY A 176 0.07 24.56 21.76
C GLY A 176 -0.75 23.71 22.73
N PHE A 177 -0.32 23.63 23.98
CA PHE A 177 -0.97 22.84 25.03
C PHE A 177 -1.06 23.65 26.31
N LEU A 178 -2.11 23.41 27.09
CA LEU A 178 -2.12 23.76 28.52
C LEU A 178 -1.09 22.91 29.25
N ASN A 179 -0.44 23.46 30.25
CA ASN A 179 0.53 22.77 31.08
C ASN A 179 0.17 22.82 32.55
N ALA A 180 0.66 21.85 33.30
CA ALA A 180 0.90 21.96 34.73
C ALA A 180 2.40 21.77 34.98
N TYR A 181 2.89 22.28 36.10
CA TYR A 181 4.29 22.13 36.47
C TYR A 181 4.39 21.45 37.82
N VAL A 182 5.22 20.41 37.90
CA VAL A 182 5.70 19.92 39.19
C VAL A 182 6.93 20.74 39.56
N ILE A 183 6.91 21.29 40.76
CA ILE A 183 7.97 22.13 41.32
C ILE A 183 8.59 21.43 42.51
N GLY A 184 9.93 21.35 42.57
CA GLY A 184 10.66 20.68 43.64
C GLY A 184 11.51 21.65 44.44
N HIS A 185 11.53 21.48 45.77
CA HIS A 185 12.45 22.19 46.65
C HIS A 185 12.86 21.30 47.81
N LYS A 186 14.17 21.19 48.08
CA LYS A 186 14.72 20.40 49.21
C LYS A 186 14.20 18.96 49.30
N GLY A 187 13.90 18.34 48.15
CA GLY A 187 13.41 16.95 48.07
C GLY A 187 11.91 16.77 48.31
N GLU A 188 11.16 17.87 48.46
CA GLU A 188 9.70 17.88 48.46
C GLU A 188 9.18 18.47 47.14
N TYR A 189 7.93 18.12 46.79
CA TYR A 189 7.33 18.48 45.52
C TYR A 189 5.98 19.17 45.69
N GLY A 190 5.66 20.03 44.74
CA GLY A 190 4.43 20.81 44.66
C GLY A 190 3.87 20.82 43.25
N LEU A 191 2.79 21.58 43.04
CA LEU A 191 2.07 21.69 41.77
C LEU A 191 1.82 23.16 41.45
N ALA A 192 2.08 23.58 40.22
CA ALA A 192 1.78 24.91 39.71
C ALA A 192 0.95 24.82 38.42
N ALA A 193 0.10 25.82 38.21
CA ALA A 193 -0.78 25.95 37.05
C ALA A 193 -0.01 26.41 35.80
N ASP A 194 -0.69 26.41 34.65
CA ASP A 194 -0.14 26.82 33.34
C ASP A 194 0.51 28.20 33.34
N ASN A 195 -0.03 29.12 34.16
CA ASN A 195 0.45 30.49 34.30
C ASN A 195 1.54 30.66 35.37
N GLY A 196 2.10 29.56 35.90
CA GLY A 196 3.11 29.58 36.96
C GLY A 196 2.58 29.83 38.37
N THR A 197 1.26 29.99 38.55
CA THR A 197 0.67 30.14 39.89
C THR A 197 0.86 28.84 40.67
N VAL A 198 1.50 28.93 41.82
CA VAL A 198 1.69 27.79 42.73
C VAL A 198 0.34 27.40 43.33
N ILE A 199 -0.14 26.20 43.00
CA ILE A 199 -1.37 25.61 43.55
C ILE A 199 -1.07 24.97 44.90
N TYR A 200 -0.05 24.11 44.92
CA TYR A 200 0.51 23.51 46.11
C TYR A 200 2.01 23.82 46.17
N PRO A 201 2.51 24.51 47.19
CA PRO A 201 3.96 24.64 47.38
C PRO A 201 4.58 23.25 47.64
N PRO A 202 5.90 23.11 47.46
CA PRO A 202 6.62 21.88 47.83
C PRO A 202 6.24 21.40 49.24
N GLN A 203 5.59 20.25 49.29
CA GLN A 203 5.07 19.62 50.53
C GLN A 203 4.82 18.11 50.38
N PHE A 204 4.78 17.60 49.14
CA PHE A 204 4.60 16.18 48.87
C PHE A 204 5.96 15.49 48.88
N GLU A 205 6.06 14.36 49.58
CA GLU A 205 7.26 13.50 49.54
C GLU A 205 7.41 12.80 48.17
N SER A 206 6.29 12.67 47.45
CA SER A 206 6.24 12.20 46.08
C SER A 206 5.04 12.79 45.35
N ILE A 207 5.23 13.13 44.08
CA ILE A 207 4.15 13.46 43.15
C ILE A 207 4.44 12.80 41.81
N LYS A 208 3.43 12.17 41.22
CA LYS A 208 3.54 11.47 39.93
C LYS A 208 2.34 11.81 39.09
N SER A 209 2.58 12.31 37.89
CA SER A 209 1.50 12.38 36.90
C SER A 209 1.07 10.95 36.52
N TYR A 210 -0.12 10.77 35.99
CA TYR A 210 -0.49 9.59 35.22
C TYR A 210 -1.50 10.02 34.17
N ASP A 211 -1.21 9.67 32.92
CA ASP A 211 -1.99 10.06 31.75
C ASP A 211 -2.74 8.83 31.23
N TYR A 212 -3.93 8.60 31.78
CA TYR A 212 -4.85 7.56 31.31
C TYR A 212 -5.54 7.96 30.00
N ASP A 213 -5.80 9.26 29.86
CA ASP A 213 -6.50 9.91 28.76
C ASP A 213 -5.99 11.36 28.75
N LYS A 214 -5.45 11.83 27.62
CA LYS A 214 -4.74 13.12 27.51
C LYS A 214 -5.58 14.32 27.98
N GLU A 215 -6.89 14.14 28.05
CA GLU A 215 -7.86 15.13 28.50
C GLU A 215 -7.99 15.19 30.03
N ASN A 216 -7.50 14.19 30.77
CA ASN A 216 -7.72 13.99 32.20
C ASN A 216 -6.45 13.56 32.96
N VAL A 217 -5.36 14.32 32.83
CA VAL A 217 -4.15 14.07 33.63
C VAL A 217 -4.47 14.14 35.13
N ARG A 218 -3.97 13.14 35.87
CA ARG A 218 -4.10 13.02 37.33
C ARG A 218 -2.72 12.98 37.98
N PHE A 219 -2.66 13.36 39.25
CA PHE A 219 -1.44 13.37 40.04
C PHE A 219 -1.61 12.51 41.29
N ILE A 220 -0.85 11.43 41.39
CA ILE A 220 -0.75 10.63 42.61
C ILE A 220 0.25 11.32 43.53
N VAL A 221 -0.17 11.62 44.76
CA VAL A 221 0.64 12.36 45.74
C VAL A 221 0.84 11.53 47.01
N ASN A 222 1.99 11.72 47.65
CA ASN A 222 2.35 11.10 48.91
C ASN A 222 2.65 12.15 49.99
N ILE A 223 2.02 11.98 51.16
CA ILE A 223 2.28 12.77 52.37
C ILE A 223 2.24 11.81 53.55
N TYR A 224 3.26 11.83 54.43
CA TYR A 224 3.31 11.00 55.64
C TYR A 224 3.04 9.51 55.37
N ASP A 225 3.71 8.97 54.35
CA ASP A 225 3.57 7.57 53.90
C ASP A 225 2.14 7.15 53.46
N LYS A 226 1.24 8.11 53.23
CA LYS A 226 -0.11 7.89 52.69
C LYS A 226 -0.24 8.46 51.28
N TRP A 227 -1.03 7.80 50.45
CA TRP A 227 -1.23 8.15 49.05
C TRP A 227 -2.64 8.68 48.78
N GLY A 228 -2.75 9.66 47.89
CA GLY A 228 -3.98 10.24 47.38
C GLY A 228 -3.85 10.71 45.94
N GLU A 229 -4.87 11.38 45.42
CA GLU A 229 -4.96 11.76 44.01
C GLU A 229 -5.49 13.19 43.86
N LEU A 230 -4.85 13.97 42.98
CA LEU A 230 -5.25 15.32 42.58
C LEU A 230 -5.53 15.39 41.08
N ASP A 231 -6.41 16.29 40.66
CA ASP A 231 -6.47 16.70 39.25
C ASP A 231 -5.40 17.77 38.94
N ALA A 232 -5.25 18.11 37.66
CA ALA A 232 -4.26 19.10 37.21
C ALA A 232 -4.52 20.54 37.70
N ASN A 233 -5.72 20.83 38.23
CA ASN A 233 -6.05 22.10 38.88
C ASN A 233 -5.85 22.03 40.41
N GLY A 234 -5.34 20.91 40.91
CA GLY A 234 -5.14 20.66 42.33
C GLY A 234 -6.41 20.34 43.12
N ARG A 235 -7.52 19.97 42.47
CA ARG A 235 -8.69 19.48 43.19
C ARG A 235 -8.41 18.07 43.69
N ILE A 236 -8.81 17.79 44.93
CA ILE A 236 -8.70 16.45 45.51
C ILE A 236 -9.67 15.52 44.80
N VAL A 237 -9.12 14.52 44.10
CA VAL A 237 -9.87 13.43 43.45
C VAL A 237 -10.02 12.28 44.45
N GLU A 238 -8.94 11.96 45.16
CA GLU A 238 -8.93 11.01 46.28
C GLU A 238 -8.18 11.61 47.45
N GLU A 239 -8.78 11.52 48.64
CA GLU A 239 -8.12 11.92 49.88
C GLU A 239 -6.84 11.11 50.10
N VAL A 240 -5.85 11.74 50.75
CA VAL A 240 -4.58 11.11 51.10
C VAL A 240 -4.79 10.18 52.29
N LYS A 241 -5.14 8.91 52.02
CA LYS A 241 -5.47 7.91 53.07
C LYS A 241 -5.00 6.49 52.79
N TYR A 242 -4.59 6.19 51.56
CA TYR A 242 -4.22 4.83 51.16
C TYR A 242 -2.78 4.51 51.56
N ASP A 243 -2.52 3.27 52.02
CA ASP A 243 -1.17 2.74 52.25
C ASP A 243 -0.39 2.59 50.93
N GLY A 244 -1.12 2.42 49.82
CA GLY A 244 -0.56 2.44 48.48
C GLY A 244 -1.66 2.66 47.44
N LEU A 245 -1.27 3.24 46.31
CA LEU A 245 -2.14 3.66 45.22
C LEU A 245 -1.42 3.48 43.88
N TRP A 246 -1.94 2.58 43.05
CA TRP A 246 -1.39 2.18 41.77
C TRP A 246 -2.44 2.21 40.67
N TYR A 247 -1.97 2.21 39.43
CA TYR A 247 -2.76 1.99 38.24
C TYR A 247 -2.18 0.80 37.49
N THR A 248 -3.06 0.00 36.90
CA THR A 248 -2.63 -1.02 35.94
C THR A 248 -2.29 -0.38 34.60
N VAL A 249 -1.55 -1.10 33.76
CA VAL A 249 -1.25 -0.67 32.37
C VAL A 249 -2.52 -0.38 31.58
N ASP A 250 -3.57 -1.18 31.78
CA ASP A 250 -4.88 -0.95 31.17
C ASP A 250 -5.70 0.12 31.90
N GLY A 251 -5.31 0.62 33.07
CA GLY A 251 -5.88 1.80 33.73
C GLY A 251 -6.95 1.55 34.79
N GLN A 252 -6.92 0.37 35.43
CA GLN A 252 -7.66 0.11 36.66
C GLN A 252 -6.90 0.73 37.84
N LYS A 253 -7.62 1.38 38.75
CA LYS A 253 -7.02 1.93 39.98
C LYS A 253 -7.01 0.84 41.05
N ILE A 254 -5.86 0.66 41.70
CA ILE A 254 -5.64 -0.30 42.78
C ILE A 254 -5.17 0.49 43.99
N ALA A 255 -5.88 0.37 45.11
CA ALA A 255 -5.48 0.97 46.37
C ALA A 255 -5.39 -0.08 47.47
N LEU A 256 -4.50 0.15 48.43
CA LEU A 256 -4.38 -0.65 49.65
C LEU A 256 -4.75 0.23 50.84
N MET A 257 -5.70 -0.21 51.66
CA MET A 257 -6.11 0.46 52.89
C MET A 257 -6.66 -0.55 53.88
N ASP A 258 -6.31 -0.42 55.16
CA ASP A 258 -6.83 -1.25 56.25
C ASP A 258 -6.71 -2.77 55.97
N ASN A 259 -5.59 -3.18 55.36
CA ASN A 259 -5.33 -4.58 54.98
C ASN A 259 -6.36 -5.15 53.97
N GLN A 260 -6.94 -4.28 53.13
CA GLN A 260 -7.84 -4.61 52.03
C GLN A 260 -7.39 -3.96 50.73
N TRP A 261 -7.49 -4.71 49.64
CA TRP A 261 -7.33 -4.20 48.28
C TRP A 261 -8.64 -3.59 47.80
N VAL A 262 -8.57 -2.40 47.25
CA VAL A 262 -9.69 -1.71 46.61
C VAL A 262 -9.34 -1.55 45.14
N ILE A 263 -10.12 -2.18 44.26
CA ILE A 263 -9.92 -2.11 42.81
C ILE A 263 -11.09 -1.36 42.21
N THR A 264 -10.80 -0.24 41.55
CA THR A 264 -11.78 0.54 40.79
C THR A 264 -11.53 0.32 39.30
N ASP A 265 -12.54 -0.21 38.61
CA ASP A 265 -12.46 -0.39 37.17
C ASP A 265 -12.65 0.93 36.40
N LYS A 266 -12.54 0.86 35.07
CA LYS A 266 -12.67 2.02 34.16
C LYS A 266 -14.05 2.67 34.17
N SER A 267 -15.08 1.93 34.56
CA SER A 267 -16.44 2.45 34.69
C SER A 267 -16.66 3.17 36.03
N GLY A 268 -15.69 3.09 36.94
CA GLY A 268 -15.79 3.59 38.31
C GLY A 268 -16.37 2.56 39.29
N GLN A 269 -16.59 1.31 38.86
CA GLN A 269 -17.08 0.26 39.76
C GLN A 269 -15.99 -0.11 40.77
N VAL A 270 -16.32 -0.04 42.05
CA VAL A 270 -15.41 -0.32 43.16
C VAL A 270 -15.65 -1.72 43.71
N ASN A 271 -14.59 -2.53 43.75
CA ASN A 271 -14.57 -3.84 44.38
C ASN A 271 -13.56 -3.86 45.52
N LYS A 272 -13.93 -4.45 46.66
CA LYS A 272 -13.06 -4.58 47.83
C LYS A 272 -12.75 -6.04 48.11
N TYR A 273 -11.48 -6.34 48.36
CA TYR A 273 -11.00 -7.67 48.64
C TYR A 273 -10.16 -7.65 49.92
N PRO A 274 -10.39 -8.54 50.90
CA PRO A 274 -9.40 -8.85 51.92
C PRO A 274 -8.02 -9.11 51.29
N LYS A 275 -6.93 -8.71 51.96
CA LYS A 275 -5.57 -8.81 51.40
C LYS A 275 -5.21 -10.20 50.82
N ASN A 276 -5.72 -11.26 51.43
CA ASN A 276 -5.41 -12.63 51.05
C ASN A 276 -6.27 -13.19 49.90
N ASP A 277 -7.39 -12.56 49.54
CA ASP A 277 -8.34 -13.07 48.54
C ASP A 277 -7.79 -12.99 47.11
N LEU A 278 -6.79 -12.13 46.88
CA LEU A 278 -6.12 -11.97 45.60
C LEU A 278 -4.79 -12.73 45.53
N LYS A 279 -4.49 -13.60 46.50
CA LYS A 279 -3.29 -14.42 46.52
C LYS A 279 -3.13 -15.23 45.21
N GLY A 280 -1.92 -15.23 44.67
CA GLY A 280 -1.58 -15.89 43.41
C GLY A 280 -2.03 -15.14 42.15
N LYS A 281 -2.69 -13.99 42.28
CA LYS A 281 -2.97 -13.07 41.17
C LYS A 281 -1.84 -12.06 41.02
N GLN A 282 -1.67 -11.58 39.80
CA GLN A 282 -0.69 -10.56 39.46
C GLN A 282 -1.22 -9.65 38.35
N VAL A 283 -0.75 -8.41 38.35
CA VAL A 283 -1.12 -7.39 37.36
C VAL A 283 0.10 -6.57 36.94
N LEU A 284 0.06 -6.03 35.72
CA LEU A 284 1.06 -5.07 35.27
C LEU A 284 0.68 -3.66 35.73
N LEU A 285 1.60 -2.98 36.39
CA LEU A 285 1.41 -1.62 36.87
C LEU A 285 2.00 -0.61 35.90
N SER A 286 1.36 0.56 35.83
CA SER A 286 1.90 1.73 35.13
C SER A 286 2.73 2.63 36.05
N ASN A 287 2.54 2.59 37.37
CA ASN A 287 3.30 3.40 38.33
C ASN A 287 3.84 2.58 39.51
N LEU A 288 4.77 3.19 40.25
CA LEU A 288 5.27 2.72 41.53
C LEU A 288 4.90 3.69 42.66
N ASN A 289 5.13 3.26 43.91
CA ASN A 289 4.93 4.05 45.14
C ASN A 289 6.27 4.38 45.81
N ASP A 290 7.31 4.65 45.02
CA ASP A 290 8.60 5.21 45.46
C ASP A 290 8.53 6.72 45.72
N LYS A 291 9.47 7.24 46.54
CA LYS A 291 9.59 8.68 46.85
C LYS A 291 10.22 9.45 45.68
N GLY A 292 9.96 10.76 45.59
CA GLY A 292 10.48 11.59 44.50
C GLY A 292 9.42 11.95 43.45
N PHE A 293 9.84 12.72 42.45
CA PHE A 293 9.07 12.92 41.22
C PHE A 293 9.46 11.90 40.15
N ASN A 294 8.47 11.38 39.42
CA ASN A 294 8.70 10.60 38.22
C ASN A 294 7.67 10.99 37.15
N TYR A 295 8.17 11.46 35.99
CA TYR A 295 7.31 11.79 34.86
C TYR A 295 6.96 10.54 34.07
N THR A 296 5.70 10.18 34.17
CA THR A 296 5.07 8.97 33.65
C THR A 296 4.78 8.99 32.15
N ASN A 297 5.36 9.93 31.40
CA ASN A 297 5.12 10.04 29.96
C ASN A 297 6.17 9.29 29.12
N ASN A 298 7.22 8.75 29.76
CA ASN A 298 8.25 7.88 29.15
C ASN A 298 8.16 6.40 29.57
N PHE A 299 7.02 5.92 30.06
CA PHE A 299 6.77 4.50 30.28
C PHE A 299 6.78 3.77 28.91
N TYR A 300 7.68 2.82 28.61
CA TYR A 300 8.04 1.61 29.36
C TYR A 300 9.49 1.18 29.08
N SER A 301 10.49 1.93 29.56
CA SER A 301 11.83 1.33 29.69
C SER A 301 11.80 0.16 30.67
N TYR A 302 10.83 0.11 31.60
CA TYR A 302 10.80 -0.85 32.69
C TYR A 302 9.41 -1.47 32.90
N LEU A 303 9.39 -2.73 33.30
CA LEU A 303 8.21 -3.53 33.56
C LEU A 303 7.95 -3.57 35.07
N TYR A 304 6.74 -3.24 35.51
CA TYR A 304 6.31 -3.35 36.91
C TYR A 304 5.20 -4.40 37.06
N VAL A 305 5.39 -5.35 37.97
CA VAL A 305 4.45 -6.43 38.25
C VAL A 305 4.06 -6.38 39.71
N LEU A 306 2.78 -6.17 40.02
CA LEU A 306 2.26 -6.36 41.36
C LEU A 306 1.80 -7.80 41.51
N ASP A 307 2.46 -8.55 42.39
CA ASP A 307 1.98 -9.81 42.94
C ASP A 307 1.26 -9.49 44.26
N PHE A 308 -0.03 -9.80 44.35
CA PHE A 308 -0.85 -9.40 45.50
C PHE A 308 -0.42 -10.08 46.82
N GLU A 309 0.37 -11.16 46.75
CA GLU A 309 0.95 -11.81 47.92
C GLU A 309 2.38 -11.34 48.19
N LYS A 310 3.22 -11.27 47.15
CA LYS A 310 4.67 -11.08 47.29
C LYS A 310 5.15 -9.64 47.15
N GLY A 311 4.28 -8.72 46.71
CA GLY A 311 4.61 -7.32 46.49
C GLY A 311 5.03 -7.02 45.05
N ILE A 312 5.86 -6.00 44.88
CA ILE A 312 6.13 -5.44 43.55
C ILE A 312 7.48 -5.92 43.02
N TYR A 313 7.46 -6.40 41.78
CA TYR A 313 8.62 -6.75 41.01
C TYR A 313 8.87 -5.71 39.91
N SER A 314 10.13 -5.48 39.57
CA SER A 314 10.52 -4.51 38.54
C SER A 314 11.67 -5.02 37.68
N SER A 315 11.65 -4.77 36.37
CA SER A 315 12.79 -5.02 35.48
C SER A 315 13.97 -4.07 35.71
N HIS A 316 13.80 -3.08 36.58
CA HIS A 316 14.81 -2.06 36.87
C HIS A 316 14.70 -1.51 38.28
N ILE A 317 15.84 -1.40 38.95
CA ILE A 317 15.92 -0.88 40.31
C ILE A 317 16.78 0.38 40.30
N GLN A 318 16.24 1.49 39.78
CA GLN A 318 16.81 2.83 40.04
C GLN A 318 16.11 3.57 41.18
N SER A 319 14.99 3.07 41.71
CA SER A 319 14.25 3.79 42.75
C SER A 319 14.84 3.56 44.14
N ARG A 320 14.87 4.64 44.93
CA ARG A 320 15.11 4.61 46.39
C ARG A 320 13.88 4.08 47.15
N GLY A 321 13.19 3.09 46.59
CA GLY A 321 11.97 2.50 47.15
C GLY A 321 12.28 1.28 48.03
N LYS A 322 11.66 1.20 49.20
CA LYS A 322 11.66 -0.03 50.01
C LYS A 322 10.74 -1.06 49.32
N ASN A 323 11.18 -2.33 49.25
CA ASN A 323 10.40 -3.50 48.83
C ASN A 323 10.17 -3.72 47.31
N LEU A 324 11.14 -3.41 46.44
CA LEU A 324 11.13 -3.89 45.05
C LEU A 324 11.99 -5.14 44.88
N THR A 325 11.47 -6.13 44.15
CA THR A 325 12.24 -7.32 43.74
C THR A 325 12.64 -7.20 42.27
N LYS A 326 13.92 -7.43 41.95
CA LYS A 326 14.42 -7.35 40.57
C LYS A 326 13.87 -8.50 39.73
N LEU A 327 13.47 -8.21 38.49
CA LEU A 327 13.17 -9.20 37.47
C LEU A 327 14.36 -9.36 36.54
N THR A 328 14.67 -10.61 36.18
CA THR A 328 15.39 -10.87 34.94
C THR A 328 14.42 -10.59 33.80
N THR A 329 14.77 -9.67 32.89
CA THR A 329 13.86 -9.23 31.83
C THR A 329 14.58 -9.10 30.49
N TYR A 330 13.91 -9.54 29.44
CA TYR A 330 14.35 -9.45 28.06
C TYR A 330 13.26 -8.83 27.20
N GLY A 331 13.65 -8.12 26.15
CA GLY A 331 12.71 -7.65 25.13
C GLY A 331 12.41 -8.78 24.15
N LEU A 332 11.16 -8.87 23.69
CA LEU A 332 10.73 -9.85 22.69
C LEU A 332 10.44 -9.18 21.35
N ASN A 333 10.30 -10.00 20.30
CA ASN A 333 9.76 -9.54 19.02
C ASN A 333 8.32 -9.07 19.20
N THR A 334 7.97 -7.99 18.51
CA THR A 334 6.62 -7.41 18.50
C THR A 334 6.22 -7.09 17.08
N LYS A 335 4.91 -7.01 16.84
CA LYS A 335 4.40 -6.40 15.60
C LYS A 335 4.97 -4.99 15.46
N GLU A 336 5.23 -4.58 14.23
CA GLU A 336 5.63 -3.20 13.95
C GLU A 336 4.55 -2.23 14.44
N SER A 337 4.98 -1.07 14.94
CA SER A 337 4.04 -0.01 15.31
C SER A 337 3.32 0.50 14.06
N GLU A 338 2.00 0.59 14.13
CA GLU A 338 1.17 1.03 13.00
C GLU A 338 0.77 2.51 13.16
N TYR A 339 0.71 3.26 12.06
CA TYR A 339 0.10 4.59 12.02
C TYR A 339 -1.20 4.53 11.22
N ILE A 340 -2.33 4.57 11.92
CA ILE A 340 -3.67 4.46 11.29
C ILE A 340 -4.48 5.69 11.71
N ASN A 341 -4.99 6.43 10.72
CA ASN A 341 -5.86 7.60 10.93
C ASN A 341 -5.29 8.65 11.89
N GLY A 342 -3.98 8.91 11.88
CA GLY A 342 -3.36 9.90 12.76
C GLY A 342 -2.92 9.38 14.14
N VAL A 343 -3.13 8.09 14.43
CA VAL A 343 -2.86 7.50 15.75
C VAL A 343 -1.77 6.43 15.64
N TYR A 344 -0.74 6.56 16.47
CA TYR A 344 0.30 5.55 16.64
C TYR A 344 -0.19 4.40 17.52
N LYS A 345 -0.02 3.18 17.03
CA LYS A 345 -0.32 1.93 17.72
C LYS A 345 1.01 1.27 18.08
N ASN A 346 1.36 1.28 19.37
CA ASN A 346 2.64 0.74 19.83
C ASN A 346 2.45 -0.63 20.47
N HIS A 347 3.38 -1.54 20.16
CA HIS A 347 3.40 -2.91 20.68
C HIS A 347 4.70 -3.16 21.42
N TYR A 348 4.59 -3.60 22.67
CA TYR A 348 5.74 -3.99 23.49
C TYR A 348 5.54 -5.41 23.98
N ALA A 349 6.62 -6.19 24.03
CA ALA A 349 6.58 -7.52 24.61
C ALA A 349 7.85 -7.79 25.41
N TYR A 350 7.66 -8.39 26.58
CA TYR A 350 8.72 -8.68 27.53
C TYR A 350 8.63 -10.13 27.96
N LEU A 351 9.79 -10.77 28.05
CA LEU A 351 9.96 -12.03 28.77
C LEU A 351 10.58 -11.70 30.12
N PHE A 352 9.98 -12.17 31.21
CA PHE A 352 10.54 -11.95 32.53
C PHE A 352 10.44 -13.18 33.41
N LYS A 353 11.43 -13.35 34.28
CA LYS A 353 11.46 -14.41 35.28
C LYS A 353 11.01 -13.86 36.62
N LYS A 354 9.96 -14.45 37.19
CA LYS A 354 9.49 -14.17 38.54
C LYS A 354 9.58 -15.46 39.35
N ASP A 355 10.35 -15.44 40.42
CA ASP A 355 10.66 -16.65 41.19
C ASP A 355 11.27 -17.75 40.28
N ASN A 356 10.60 -18.90 40.16
CA ASN A 356 11.01 -20.02 39.30
C ASN A 356 10.28 -20.07 37.96
N ASP A 357 9.32 -19.17 37.73
CA ASP A 357 8.45 -19.21 36.56
C ASP A 357 8.79 -18.08 35.58
N TRP A 358 8.66 -18.40 34.28
CA TRP A 358 8.78 -17.43 33.20
C TRP A 358 7.41 -16.94 32.76
N TYR A 359 7.32 -15.66 32.43
CA TYR A 359 6.11 -15.02 31.96
C TYR A 359 6.39 -14.15 30.75
N LYS A 360 5.45 -14.14 29.82
CA LYS A 360 5.38 -13.22 28.70
C LYS A 360 4.35 -12.14 29.02
N ALA A 361 4.77 -10.87 28.95
CA ALA A 361 3.90 -9.71 28.98
C ALA A 361 3.80 -9.11 27.58
N GLU A 362 2.60 -8.96 27.04
CA GLU A 362 2.37 -8.26 25.76
C GLU A 362 1.48 -7.05 26.03
N ILE A 363 1.93 -5.87 25.61
CA ILE A 363 1.26 -4.60 25.88
C ILE A 363 0.89 -3.98 24.53
N HIS A 364 -0.39 -3.67 24.37
CA HIS A 364 -0.93 -3.04 23.17
C HIS A 364 -1.47 -1.65 23.51
N ARG A 365 -0.86 -0.62 22.91
CA ARG A 365 -1.22 0.78 23.12
C ARG A 365 -2.01 1.31 21.92
N TYR A 366 -3.26 1.68 22.18
CA TYR A 366 -4.20 2.31 21.26
C TYR A 366 -4.81 3.56 21.91
N THR A 367 -6.05 3.93 21.56
CA THR A 367 -6.91 4.82 22.35
C THR A 367 -7.19 4.25 23.75
N THR A 368 -7.13 2.93 23.91
CA THR A 368 -7.15 2.25 25.21
C THR A 368 -5.94 1.32 25.31
N ASN A 369 -5.28 1.33 26.47
CA ASN A 369 -4.21 0.37 26.75
C ASN A 369 -4.81 -0.97 27.16
N THR A 370 -4.21 -2.05 26.66
CA THR A 370 -4.52 -3.43 27.07
C THR A 370 -3.22 -4.21 27.22
N TYR A 371 -3.24 -5.27 28.03
CA TYR A 371 -2.12 -6.18 28.12
C TYR A 371 -2.57 -7.62 28.33
N THR A 372 -1.72 -8.56 27.94
CA THR A 372 -1.82 -9.98 28.29
C THR A 372 -0.62 -10.38 29.14
N LEU A 373 -0.87 -11.32 30.07
CA LEU A 373 0.16 -11.86 30.92
C LEU A 373 0.06 -13.38 30.93
N THR A 374 1.02 -14.03 30.27
CA THR A 374 0.97 -15.46 29.95
C THR A 374 2.13 -16.16 30.65
N LYS A 375 1.84 -17.22 31.41
CA LYS A 375 2.89 -18.10 31.95
C LYS A 375 3.48 -18.92 30.80
N MET A 376 4.80 -18.92 30.68
CA MET A 376 5.52 -19.68 29.67
C MET A 376 5.49 -21.19 29.98
N PRO A 377 5.58 -22.06 28.97
CA PRO A 377 5.75 -23.49 29.19
C PRO A 377 7.06 -23.80 29.94
N ASN A 378 7.14 -24.98 30.54
CA ASN A 378 8.32 -25.39 31.32
C ASN A 378 9.58 -25.59 30.45
N ILE A 379 9.42 -25.77 29.15
CA ILE A 379 10.52 -25.95 28.19
C ILE A 379 10.26 -24.98 27.03
N PHE A 380 11.24 -24.14 26.71
CA PHE A 380 11.20 -23.25 25.56
C PHE A 380 12.60 -22.85 25.12
N VAL A 381 12.70 -22.43 23.86
CA VAL A 381 13.79 -21.58 23.36
C VAL A 381 13.13 -20.38 22.69
N ILE A 382 13.58 -19.17 23.00
CA ILE A 382 12.92 -17.95 22.54
C ILE A 382 13.93 -16.88 22.18
N ALA A 383 13.66 -16.20 21.06
CA ALA A 383 14.43 -15.05 20.62
C ALA A 383 14.15 -13.85 21.54
N VAL A 384 15.21 -13.21 21.99
CA VAL A 384 15.19 -12.11 22.95
C VAL A 384 16.24 -11.08 22.59
N ASN A 385 16.01 -9.82 22.98
CA ASN A 385 17.05 -8.80 23.01
C ASN A 385 17.47 -8.45 24.44
N ASN A 386 18.74 -8.07 24.57
CA ASN A 386 19.39 -7.76 25.84
C ASN A 386 19.25 -6.29 26.27
N ARG A 387 18.28 -5.53 25.74
CA ARG A 387 18.11 -4.09 26.06
C ARG A 387 17.89 -3.82 27.54
N TYR A 388 17.18 -4.71 28.23
CA TYR A 388 16.73 -4.52 29.61
C TYR A 388 17.64 -5.20 30.64
N ILE A 389 18.84 -5.63 30.21
CA ILE A 389 19.87 -6.15 31.10
C ILE A 389 20.74 -4.97 31.53
N GLU A 390 20.84 -4.71 32.85
CA GLU A 390 21.52 -3.53 33.40
C GLU A 390 22.98 -3.35 32.94
N GLU A 391 23.68 -4.43 32.64
CA GLU A 391 25.08 -4.40 32.17
C GLU A 391 25.21 -3.94 30.71
N ASN A 392 24.10 -3.90 29.96
CA ASN A 392 24.13 -3.49 28.56
C ASN A 392 23.97 -1.97 28.42
N THR A 393 25.09 -1.28 28.21
CA THR A 393 25.11 0.15 27.88
C THR A 393 25.12 0.41 26.36
N GLY A 394 25.09 -0.65 25.55
CA GLY A 394 25.17 -0.60 24.09
C GLY A 394 23.81 -0.68 23.39
N PRO A 395 23.79 -0.71 22.05
CA PRO A 395 22.55 -0.99 21.31
C PRO A 395 22.01 -2.38 21.68
N ALA A 396 20.69 -2.53 21.60
CA ALA A 396 20.06 -3.82 21.81
C ALA A 396 20.58 -4.83 20.78
N GLN A 397 21.11 -5.95 21.26
CA GLN A 397 21.51 -7.08 20.45
C GLN A 397 20.57 -8.25 20.71
N TRP A 398 20.32 -9.02 19.67
CA TRP A 398 19.46 -10.18 19.71
C TRP A 398 20.25 -11.47 19.89
N GLY A 399 19.65 -12.38 20.62
CA GLY A 399 20.10 -13.75 20.88
C GLY A 399 18.89 -14.60 21.26
N ALA A 400 19.12 -15.81 21.76
CA ALA A 400 18.06 -16.69 22.23
C ALA A 400 18.44 -17.30 23.56
N ILE A 401 17.44 -17.50 24.42
CA ILE A 401 17.62 -18.16 25.71
C ILE A 401 16.62 -19.30 25.88
N ASN A 402 16.90 -20.19 26.82
CA ASN A 402 15.97 -21.23 27.25
C ASN A 402 15.35 -20.96 28.63
N GLN A 403 14.53 -21.90 29.12
CA GLN A 403 13.89 -21.84 30.45
C GLN A 403 14.87 -21.73 31.63
N ASN A 404 16.12 -22.16 31.47
CA ASN A 404 17.13 -22.10 32.52
C ASN A 404 17.86 -20.75 32.56
N ASN A 405 17.48 -19.81 31.67
CA ASN A 405 18.23 -18.58 31.39
C ASN A 405 19.60 -18.83 30.75
N GLU A 406 19.80 -19.98 30.10
CA GLU A 406 21.02 -20.28 29.37
C GLU A 406 20.92 -19.63 27.98
N VAL A 407 22.00 -18.97 27.56
CA VAL A 407 22.09 -18.36 26.24
C VAL A 407 22.34 -19.46 25.21
N ILE A 408 21.34 -19.71 24.37
CA ILE A 408 21.35 -20.69 23.29
C ILE A 408 21.96 -20.07 22.02
N ILE A 409 21.54 -18.85 21.66
CA ILE A 409 22.14 -18.06 20.58
C ILE A 409 22.75 -16.80 21.21
N PRO A 410 24.05 -16.52 21.01
CA PRO A 410 24.71 -15.37 21.61
C PRO A 410 24.07 -14.02 21.22
N PHE A 411 24.15 -13.03 22.12
CA PHE A 411 23.66 -11.66 21.89
C PHE A 411 24.61 -10.86 20.99
N GLU A 412 24.72 -11.24 19.72
CA GLU A 412 25.60 -10.59 18.75
C GLU A 412 24.88 -10.20 17.45
N HIS A 413 23.56 -10.37 17.41
CA HIS A 413 22.74 -10.13 16.25
C HIS A 413 22.08 -8.75 16.27
N LYS A 414 21.93 -8.14 15.10
CA LYS A 414 21.13 -6.90 14.96
C LYS A 414 19.64 -7.20 15.04
N GLN A 415 19.23 -8.38 14.58
CA GLN A 415 17.87 -8.88 14.64
C GLN A 415 17.87 -10.41 14.70
N LEU A 416 16.95 -10.99 15.47
CA LEU A 416 16.67 -12.43 15.45
C LEU A 416 15.15 -12.62 15.47
N ASN A 417 14.60 -13.23 14.42
CA ASN A 417 13.18 -13.52 14.33
C ASN A 417 12.77 -14.59 15.35
N ASP A 418 11.47 -14.65 15.67
CA ASP A 418 10.93 -15.70 16.53
C ASP A 418 11.15 -17.08 15.93
N PHE A 419 11.25 -18.10 16.80
CA PHE A 419 11.35 -19.48 16.35
C PHE A 419 10.05 -19.90 15.68
N VAL A 420 10.12 -20.23 14.38
CA VAL A 420 9.03 -20.81 13.60
C VAL A 420 9.47 -22.19 13.15
N ASN A 421 8.72 -23.23 13.52
CA ASN A 421 9.08 -24.64 13.28
C ASN A 421 10.51 -24.98 13.75
N GLY A 422 10.92 -24.43 14.89
CA GLY A 422 12.24 -24.65 15.48
C GLY A 422 13.41 -24.00 14.74
N ARG A 423 13.16 -22.92 13.98
CA ARG A 423 14.18 -22.14 13.27
C ARG A 423 14.03 -20.65 13.54
N ALA A 424 15.14 -19.95 13.72
CA ALA A 424 15.20 -18.50 13.88
C ALA A 424 16.17 -17.88 12.87
N LEU A 425 15.73 -16.84 12.17
CA LEU A 425 16.52 -16.11 11.16
C LEU A 425 17.17 -14.87 11.76
N SER A 426 18.45 -14.63 11.46
CA SER A 426 19.18 -13.40 11.74
C SER A 426 19.92 -12.88 10.52
N GLU A 427 20.55 -11.71 10.64
CA GLU A 427 21.40 -11.17 9.57
C GLU A 427 22.65 -12.01 9.28
N LYS A 428 23.01 -12.96 10.16
CA LYS A 428 24.17 -13.86 9.96
C LYS A 428 23.77 -15.23 9.41
N GLY A 429 22.48 -15.57 9.43
CA GLY A 429 21.99 -16.85 8.97
C GLY A 429 20.85 -17.43 9.79
N ILE A 430 20.65 -18.74 9.68
CA ILE A 430 19.54 -19.46 10.33
C ILE A 430 20.07 -20.33 11.46
N TYR A 431 19.41 -20.26 12.60
CA TYR A 431 19.72 -21.05 13.79
C TYR A 431 18.60 -22.05 14.08
N ASN A 432 18.96 -23.21 14.63
CA ASN A 432 17.99 -24.13 15.24
C ASN A 432 17.82 -23.87 16.74
N GLU A 433 16.93 -24.62 17.39
CA GLU A 433 16.67 -24.53 18.84
C GLU A 433 17.85 -25.00 19.72
N SER A 434 18.86 -25.68 19.16
CA SER A 434 20.11 -25.95 19.89
C SER A 434 21.13 -24.81 19.77
N GLY A 435 20.79 -23.72 19.07
CA GLY A 435 21.67 -22.57 18.84
C GLY A 435 22.73 -22.80 17.76
N SER A 436 22.63 -23.90 17.02
CA SER A 436 23.54 -24.22 15.92
C SER A 436 23.15 -23.42 14.67
N LEU A 437 24.13 -22.76 14.06
CA LEU A 437 23.99 -22.10 12.77
C LEU A 437 23.89 -23.17 11.68
N ILE A 438 22.71 -23.29 11.06
CA ILE A 438 22.43 -24.25 9.98
C ILE A 438 22.90 -23.69 8.63
N VAL A 439 22.64 -22.41 8.40
CA VAL A 439 22.96 -21.74 7.13
C VAL A 439 23.67 -20.43 7.44
N SER A 440 24.91 -20.28 6.98
CA SER A 440 25.71 -19.05 7.13
C SER A 440 25.39 -18.01 6.05
N ASP A 441 25.88 -16.76 6.20
CA ASP A 441 25.90 -15.63 5.23
C ASP A 441 26.55 -15.96 3.86
N LYS A 442 25.98 -16.94 3.16
CA LYS A 442 26.25 -17.34 1.77
C LYS A 442 25.32 -16.59 0.81
N TYR A 443 24.14 -16.24 1.30
CA TYR A 443 23.07 -15.64 0.52
C TYR A 443 22.96 -14.16 0.83
N SER A 444 22.79 -13.34 -0.20
CA SER A 444 22.50 -11.90 -0.07
C SER A 444 21.08 -11.62 0.42
N TYR A 445 20.20 -12.60 0.33
CA TYR A 445 18.83 -12.55 0.83
C TYR A 445 18.39 -13.96 1.23
N LEU A 446 17.61 -14.04 2.31
CA LEU A 446 16.99 -15.26 2.79
C LEU A 446 15.64 -14.89 3.41
N SER A 447 14.55 -15.50 2.93
CA SER A 447 13.22 -15.30 3.51
C SER A 447 13.06 -16.12 4.79
N ASP A 448 11.98 -15.85 5.54
CA ASP A 448 11.52 -16.77 6.57
C ASP A 448 11.17 -18.13 5.97
N PHE A 449 11.23 -19.18 6.80
CA PHE A 449 10.77 -20.50 6.41
C PHE A 449 9.26 -20.57 6.41
N ASP A 450 8.72 -21.05 5.30
CA ASP A 450 7.33 -21.45 5.20
C ASP A 450 7.25 -22.85 4.60
N GLN A 451 6.46 -23.71 5.24
CA GLN A 451 6.37 -25.15 4.92
C GLN A 451 7.73 -25.86 4.79
N GLY A 452 8.68 -25.53 5.68
CA GLY A 452 10.01 -26.14 5.69
C GLY A 452 10.97 -25.63 4.62
N HIS A 453 10.61 -24.58 3.86
CA HIS A 453 11.47 -24.02 2.82
C HIS A 453 11.62 -22.51 2.93
N ALA A 454 12.80 -21.98 2.58
CA ALA A 454 13.05 -20.55 2.49
C ALA A 454 13.59 -20.16 1.09
N LEU A 455 13.19 -18.99 0.60
CA LEU A 455 13.72 -18.39 -0.61
C LEU A 455 15.07 -17.75 -0.32
N PHE A 456 16.11 -18.12 -1.07
CA PHE A 456 17.41 -17.46 -0.99
C PHE A 456 17.76 -16.71 -2.28
N HIS A 457 18.68 -15.76 -2.19
CA HIS A 457 19.40 -15.19 -3.34
C HIS A 457 20.92 -15.28 -3.13
N ASP A 458 21.63 -15.96 -4.03
CA ASP A 458 23.08 -16.11 -3.94
C ASP A 458 23.81 -14.77 -4.03
N LYS A 459 24.67 -14.50 -3.06
CA LYS A 459 25.45 -13.25 -2.94
C LYS A 459 26.40 -13.02 -4.12
N LYS A 460 26.81 -14.08 -4.82
CA LYS A 460 27.69 -14.04 -6.00
C LYS A 460 26.93 -13.84 -7.31
N SER A 461 25.60 -13.89 -7.31
CA SER A 461 24.79 -13.80 -8.53
C SER A 461 24.32 -12.37 -8.80
N THR A 462 24.29 -11.99 -10.08
CA THR A 462 23.77 -10.70 -10.56
C THR A 462 22.73 -10.94 -11.67
N GLY A 463 21.79 -10.01 -11.85
CA GLY A 463 20.85 -10.07 -12.98
C GLY A 463 19.72 -11.11 -12.88
N GLY A 464 19.12 -11.28 -11.71
CA GLY A 464 17.93 -12.14 -11.50
C GLY A 464 18.17 -13.65 -11.52
N ILE A 465 19.44 -14.06 -11.66
CA ILE A 465 19.96 -15.41 -11.49
C ILE A 465 20.30 -15.63 -10.00
N GLY A 466 20.34 -16.87 -9.53
CA GLY A 466 20.83 -17.19 -8.18
C GLY A 466 19.76 -17.20 -7.09
N TYR A 467 18.49 -17.02 -7.45
CA TYR A 467 17.38 -17.34 -6.56
C TYR A 467 17.18 -18.86 -6.46
N GLY A 468 16.82 -19.34 -5.28
CA GLY A 468 16.58 -20.77 -5.04
C GLY A 468 15.81 -21.04 -3.76
N LEU A 469 15.50 -22.31 -3.50
CA LEU A 469 14.94 -22.77 -2.24
C LEU A 469 15.96 -23.59 -1.46
N ILE A 470 15.95 -23.37 -0.15
CA ILE A 470 16.70 -24.15 0.84
C ILE A 470 15.72 -24.84 1.78
N ASP A 471 16.02 -26.05 2.22
CA ASP A 471 15.25 -26.77 3.22
C ASP A 471 15.66 -26.36 4.65
N ASP A 472 14.94 -26.88 5.64
CA ASP A 472 15.10 -26.60 7.07
C ASP A 472 16.37 -27.21 7.68
N GLU A 473 17.08 -28.06 6.93
CA GLU A 473 18.40 -28.61 7.24
C GLU A 473 19.53 -27.77 6.61
N GLY A 474 19.20 -26.79 5.77
CA GLY A 474 20.16 -25.92 5.12
C GLY A 474 20.67 -26.45 3.78
N ASN A 475 20.04 -27.46 3.20
CA ASN A 475 20.38 -27.99 1.88
C ASN A 475 19.63 -27.23 0.78
N GLU A 476 20.34 -26.88 -0.29
CA GLU A 476 19.70 -26.26 -1.46
C GLU A 476 18.86 -27.30 -2.22
N VAL A 477 17.56 -27.05 -2.31
CA VAL A 477 16.60 -27.93 -3.00
C VAL A 477 16.59 -27.63 -4.49
N VAL A 478 16.52 -26.34 -4.85
CA VAL A 478 16.52 -25.90 -6.25
C VAL A 478 17.15 -24.52 -6.38
N ARG A 479 17.80 -24.26 -7.52
CA ARG A 479 18.43 -22.98 -7.83
C ARG A 479 18.20 -22.61 -9.30
N LEU A 480 17.87 -21.35 -9.56
CA LEU A 480 17.76 -20.80 -10.91
C LEU A 480 19.15 -20.42 -11.44
N SER A 481 19.57 -21.09 -12.52
CA SER A 481 20.88 -20.93 -13.15
C SER A 481 20.90 -20.08 -14.42
N GLU A 482 19.74 -19.67 -14.94
CA GLU A 482 19.61 -18.92 -16.20
C GLU A 482 18.71 -17.70 -16.03
N ASN A 483 18.98 -16.62 -16.77
CA ASN A 483 18.15 -15.42 -16.77
C ASN A 483 16.83 -15.67 -17.53
N ARG A 484 15.84 -16.21 -16.83
CA ARG A 484 14.48 -16.45 -17.36
C ARG A 484 13.57 -15.21 -17.31
N LEU A 485 14.09 -14.05 -16.93
CA LEU A 485 13.31 -12.82 -16.76
C LEU A 485 13.19 -11.99 -18.06
N SER A 486 13.75 -12.45 -19.18
CA SER A 486 13.94 -11.66 -20.39
C SER A 486 12.71 -11.51 -21.31
N SER A 487 11.57 -12.15 -21.03
CA SER A 487 10.36 -11.97 -21.85
C SER A 487 9.07 -11.98 -21.02
N ALA A 488 8.62 -10.78 -20.66
CA ALA A 488 7.64 -10.45 -19.60
C ALA A 488 8.11 -10.96 -18.22
N PRO A 489 8.15 -10.12 -17.16
CA PRO A 489 8.74 -10.54 -15.89
C PRO A 489 7.82 -11.56 -15.22
N LYS A 490 8.02 -12.85 -15.51
CA LYS A 490 7.47 -13.94 -14.72
C LYS A 490 8.14 -13.92 -13.35
N SER A 491 7.38 -14.18 -12.29
CA SER A 491 7.93 -14.13 -10.93
C SER A 491 8.99 -15.21 -10.69
N ILE A 492 9.81 -14.99 -9.66
CA ILE A 492 10.77 -15.98 -9.16
C ILE A 492 10.04 -17.27 -8.78
N TRP A 493 8.89 -17.16 -8.11
CA TRP A 493 8.04 -18.27 -7.71
C TRP A 493 7.56 -19.13 -8.89
N TYR A 494 7.07 -18.51 -9.97
CA TYR A 494 6.73 -19.24 -11.20
C TYR A 494 7.92 -20.03 -11.74
N ASN A 495 9.10 -19.42 -11.79
CA ASN A 495 10.30 -20.03 -12.34
C ASN A 495 10.80 -21.20 -11.49
N LEU A 496 10.76 -21.07 -10.16
CA LEU A 496 11.10 -22.15 -9.23
C LEU A 496 10.14 -23.33 -9.37
N GLY A 497 8.81 -23.06 -9.38
CA GLY A 497 7.81 -24.10 -9.59
C GLY A 497 7.99 -24.81 -10.93
N SER A 498 8.28 -24.04 -12.00
CA SER A 498 8.56 -24.60 -13.32
C SER A 498 9.85 -25.41 -13.38
N GLU A 499 10.86 -25.12 -12.57
CA GLU A 499 12.09 -25.91 -12.54
C GLU A 499 11.87 -27.21 -11.77
N LEU A 500 11.18 -27.14 -10.63
CA LEU A 500 10.83 -28.29 -9.79
C LEU A 500 9.88 -29.27 -10.47
N SER A 501 9.07 -28.82 -11.45
CA SER A 501 8.13 -29.69 -12.17
C SER A 501 8.74 -30.39 -13.39
N LYS A 502 9.98 -30.08 -13.79
CA LYS A 502 10.58 -30.67 -15.00
C LYS A 502 11.01 -32.11 -14.79
N GLU A 503 10.70 -32.96 -15.75
CA GLU A 503 11.21 -34.35 -15.80
C GLU A 503 12.74 -34.42 -15.82
N SER A 504 13.40 -33.45 -16.44
CA SER A 504 14.86 -33.41 -16.53
C SER A 504 15.55 -32.94 -15.25
N ASN A 505 14.81 -32.44 -14.26
CA ASN A 505 15.40 -31.95 -13.02
C ASN A 505 15.65 -33.13 -12.06
N PRO A 506 16.90 -33.39 -11.63
CA PRO A 506 17.19 -34.47 -10.68
C PRO A 506 16.50 -34.27 -9.32
N ASN A 507 16.19 -33.02 -8.96
CA ASN A 507 15.48 -32.65 -7.74
C ASN A 507 13.99 -32.37 -8.02
N LYS A 508 13.39 -33.02 -9.04
CA LYS A 508 11.97 -32.88 -9.36
C LYS A 508 11.14 -33.14 -8.10
N ASN A 509 10.36 -32.14 -7.70
CA ASN A 509 9.47 -32.23 -6.55
C ASN A 509 8.15 -31.52 -6.89
N LEU A 510 7.13 -32.31 -7.20
CA LEU A 510 5.84 -31.82 -7.67
C LEU A 510 5.04 -31.10 -6.57
N GLU A 511 5.15 -31.55 -5.32
CA GLU A 511 4.50 -30.91 -4.18
C GLU A 511 5.11 -29.52 -3.93
N LEU A 512 6.44 -29.44 -3.93
CA LEU A 512 7.14 -28.17 -3.79
C LEU A 512 6.90 -27.24 -4.99
N ALA A 513 6.75 -27.81 -6.20
CA ALA A 513 6.38 -27.04 -7.38
C ALA A 513 4.99 -26.39 -7.21
N ILE A 514 4.01 -27.13 -6.68
CA ILE A 514 2.67 -26.62 -6.37
C ILE A 514 2.77 -25.50 -5.31
N TYR A 515 3.56 -25.69 -4.26
CA TYR A 515 3.82 -24.66 -3.25
C TYR A 515 4.35 -23.37 -3.89
N CYS A 516 5.38 -23.47 -4.74
CA CYS A 516 5.92 -22.31 -5.46
C CYS A 516 4.87 -21.62 -6.33
N TYR A 517 4.06 -22.38 -7.07
CA TYR A 517 2.99 -21.80 -7.88
C TYR A 517 1.90 -21.13 -7.03
N GLY A 518 1.63 -21.64 -5.83
CA GLY A 518 0.69 -21.03 -4.89
C GLY A 518 1.19 -19.70 -4.31
N LYS A 519 2.51 -19.52 -4.21
CA LYS A 519 3.17 -18.28 -3.75
C LYS A 519 3.27 -17.17 -4.81
N ASP A 520 2.93 -17.47 -6.06
CA ASP A 520 3.02 -16.50 -7.16
C ASP A 520 1.86 -15.49 -7.13
N ASP A 521 2.15 -14.28 -6.67
CA ASP A 521 1.22 -13.14 -6.59
C ASP A 521 1.28 -12.22 -7.83
N ASN A 522 2.18 -12.47 -8.77
CA ASN A 522 2.38 -11.60 -9.92
C ASN A 522 1.17 -11.69 -10.88
N PRO A 523 0.47 -10.58 -11.18
CA PRO A 523 -0.68 -10.58 -12.10
C PRO A 523 -0.36 -11.10 -13.51
N ASN A 524 0.91 -11.03 -13.91
CA ASN A 524 1.42 -11.44 -15.21
C ASN A 524 1.94 -12.90 -15.25
N SER A 525 1.89 -13.65 -14.14
CA SER A 525 2.24 -15.09 -14.16
C SER A 525 1.31 -15.97 -13.33
N SER A 526 0.62 -15.42 -12.33
CA SER A 526 -0.24 -16.16 -11.39
C SER A 526 -1.27 -17.07 -12.07
N GLY A 527 -1.93 -16.61 -13.15
CA GLY A 527 -2.88 -17.47 -13.88
C GLY A 527 -2.23 -18.69 -14.51
N MET A 528 -0.97 -18.58 -14.96
CA MET A 528 -0.20 -19.71 -15.48
C MET A 528 0.32 -20.61 -14.35
N SER A 529 0.74 -20.02 -13.23
CA SER A 529 1.12 -20.74 -12.01
C SER A 529 -0.03 -21.63 -11.53
N TYR A 530 -1.23 -21.06 -11.38
CA TYR A 530 -2.42 -21.81 -11.01
C TYR A 530 -2.78 -22.91 -12.03
N TYR A 531 -2.69 -22.61 -13.32
CA TYR A 531 -2.91 -23.62 -14.36
C TYR A 531 -1.93 -24.79 -14.27
N ASN A 532 -0.64 -24.52 -14.04
CA ASN A 532 0.37 -25.56 -13.90
C ASN A 532 0.18 -26.39 -12.62
N ALA A 533 -0.12 -25.75 -11.48
CA ALA A 533 -0.47 -26.46 -10.25
C ALA A 533 -1.70 -27.37 -10.43
N GLY A 534 -2.74 -26.87 -11.10
CA GLY A 534 -3.94 -27.65 -11.43
C GLY A 534 -3.62 -28.87 -12.30
N LYS A 535 -2.73 -28.72 -13.30
CA LYS A 535 -2.27 -29.84 -14.14
C LYS A 535 -1.53 -30.91 -13.33
N ILE A 536 -0.66 -30.51 -12.41
CA ILE A 536 0.08 -31.46 -11.57
C ILE A 536 -0.91 -32.28 -10.75
N TYR A 537 -1.87 -31.64 -10.06
CA TYR A 537 -2.91 -32.37 -9.34
C TYR A 537 -3.76 -33.27 -10.23
N TYR A 538 -4.10 -32.82 -11.45
CA TYR A 538 -4.97 -33.57 -12.35
C TYR A 538 -4.30 -34.82 -12.94
N HIS A 539 -3.04 -34.71 -13.37
CA HIS A 539 -2.33 -35.80 -14.08
C HIS A 539 -1.48 -36.66 -13.18
N GLU A 540 -0.79 -36.08 -12.19
CA GLU A 540 0.27 -36.76 -11.43
C GLU A 540 -0.23 -37.25 -10.06
N ALA A 541 -1.17 -36.54 -9.43
CA ALA A 541 -1.64 -36.88 -8.08
C ALA A 541 -2.82 -37.88 -8.06
N GLY A 542 -3.45 -38.15 -9.22
CA GLY A 542 -4.54 -39.12 -9.36
C GLY A 542 -5.91 -38.61 -8.89
N LYS A 543 -6.92 -39.49 -8.90
CA LYS A 543 -8.35 -39.12 -8.70
C LYS A 543 -8.67 -38.42 -7.38
N ASN A 544 -7.89 -38.67 -6.33
CA ASN A 544 -8.12 -38.13 -4.98
C ASN A 544 -7.84 -36.62 -4.87
N TYR A 545 -7.24 -36.01 -5.90
CA TYR A 545 -6.90 -34.58 -5.91
C TYR A 545 -7.71 -33.77 -6.93
N TYR A 546 -8.80 -34.34 -7.46
CA TYR A 546 -9.71 -33.66 -8.38
C TYR A 546 -10.29 -32.36 -7.79
N PRO A 547 -10.72 -32.29 -6.51
CA PRO A 547 -11.18 -31.03 -5.93
C PRO A 547 -10.11 -29.93 -5.94
N GLN A 548 -8.88 -30.27 -5.59
CA GLN A 548 -7.73 -29.35 -5.59
C GLN A 548 -7.41 -28.89 -7.00
N ALA A 549 -7.33 -29.81 -7.97
CA ALA A 549 -7.12 -29.47 -9.37
C ALA A 549 -8.20 -28.49 -9.89
N LEU A 550 -9.48 -28.71 -9.54
CA LEU A 550 -10.58 -27.85 -9.95
C LEU A 550 -10.45 -26.45 -9.36
N ASP A 551 -10.14 -26.34 -8.06
CA ASP A 551 -9.91 -25.05 -7.40
C ASP A 551 -8.80 -24.23 -8.10
N TYR A 552 -7.67 -24.86 -8.40
CA TYR A 552 -6.56 -24.22 -9.11
C TYR A 552 -6.94 -23.79 -10.54
N PHE A 553 -7.65 -24.62 -11.30
CA PHE A 553 -8.10 -24.22 -12.65
C PHE A 553 -9.14 -23.08 -12.61
N LEU A 554 -10.01 -23.07 -11.60
CA LEU A 554 -10.96 -21.96 -11.38
C LEU A 554 -10.22 -20.67 -11.02
N LYS A 555 -9.22 -20.72 -10.13
CA LYS A 555 -8.33 -19.58 -9.84
C LYS A 555 -7.63 -19.08 -11.10
N ALA A 556 -7.11 -19.98 -11.92
CA ALA A 556 -6.49 -19.64 -13.20
C ALA A 556 -7.47 -18.93 -14.14
N SER A 557 -8.72 -19.39 -14.23
CA SER A 557 -9.76 -18.81 -15.11
C SER A 557 -10.15 -17.36 -14.78
N LYS A 558 -9.96 -16.96 -13.51
CA LYS A 558 -10.24 -15.60 -13.02
C LYS A 558 -9.06 -14.63 -13.18
N SER A 559 -7.89 -15.12 -13.62
CA SER A 559 -6.67 -14.30 -13.73
C SER A 559 -6.71 -13.33 -14.92
N VAL A 560 -6.18 -12.12 -14.71
CA VAL A 560 -6.12 -11.03 -15.70
C VAL A 560 -5.13 -11.33 -16.83
N ILE A 561 -4.17 -12.25 -16.61
CA ILE A 561 -3.09 -12.60 -17.54
C ILE A 561 -3.57 -12.98 -18.94
N TRP A 562 -4.73 -13.64 -19.03
CA TRP A 562 -5.31 -14.12 -20.28
C TRP A 562 -5.69 -12.96 -21.23
N ASN A 563 -5.96 -11.79 -20.66
CA ASN A 563 -6.30 -10.56 -21.38
C ASN A 563 -5.08 -9.63 -21.54
N SER A 564 -4.22 -9.51 -20.53
CA SER A 564 -3.10 -8.55 -20.54
C SER A 564 -1.92 -8.99 -21.42
N ILE A 565 -1.45 -10.23 -21.27
CA ILE A 565 -0.26 -10.72 -22.01
C ILE A 565 -0.63 -11.18 -23.42
N GLY A 566 -1.82 -11.78 -23.57
CA GLY A 566 -2.32 -12.24 -24.86
C GLY A 566 -2.46 -11.12 -25.90
N ASN A 567 -2.58 -9.86 -25.47
CA ASN A 567 -2.72 -8.68 -26.33
C ASN A 567 -1.45 -7.82 -26.40
N ASN A 568 -0.37 -8.16 -25.66
CA ASN A 568 0.86 -7.37 -25.66
C ASN A 568 1.55 -7.44 -27.04
N THR A 569 1.83 -6.27 -27.62
CA THR A 569 2.44 -6.11 -28.95
C THR A 569 3.91 -6.52 -28.99
N GLN A 570 4.56 -6.66 -27.83
CA GLN A 570 5.98 -7.02 -27.72
C GLN A 570 6.29 -8.52 -27.87
N HIS A 571 5.29 -9.40 -27.78
CA HIS A 571 5.51 -10.85 -27.92
C HIS A 571 5.40 -11.32 -29.37
N GLU A 572 6.27 -12.25 -29.74
CA GLU A 572 6.18 -12.96 -31.02
C GLU A 572 4.82 -13.70 -31.16
N PRO A 573 4.27 -13.82 -32.38
CA PRO A 573 2.97 -14.45 -32.62
C PRO A 573 2.79 -15.84 -31.98
N GLN A 574 3.84 -16.66 -31.97
CA GLN A 574 3.82 -18.01 -31.38
C GLN A 574 3.72 -17.99 -29.84
N GLY A 575 4.35 -17.02 -29.18
CA GLY A 575 4.25 -16.85 -27.72
C GLY A 575 2.82 -16.48 -27.31
N ARG A 576 2.19 -15.55 -28.02
CA ARG A 576 0.78 -15.18 -27.79
C ARG A 576 -0.17 -16.36 -28.02
N PHE A 577 0.06 -17.13 -29.07
CA PHE A 577 -0.74 -18.33 -29.36
C PHE A 577 -0.64 -19.36 -28.23
N SER A 578 0.56 -19.62 -27.71
CA SER A 578 0.80 -20.59 -26.63
C SER A 578 0.06 -20.23 -25.33
N ILE A 579 -0.01 -18.93 -25.00
CA ILE A 579 -0.77 -18.44 -23.84
C ILE A 579 -2.28 -18.64 -24.05
N LYS A 580 -2.82 -18.25 -25.21
CA LYS A 580 -4.24 -18.45 -25.53
C LYS A 580 -4.63 -19.94 -25.57
N MET A 581 -3.72 -20.80 -26.00
CA MET A 581 -3.92 -22.25 -25.93
C MET A 581 -3.98 -22.75 -24.49
N SER A 582 -3.14 -22.24 -23.59
CA SER A 582 -3.19 -22.63 -22.17
C SER A 582 -4.52 -22.25 -21.52
N GLU A 583 -5.07 -21.06 -21.86
CA GLU A 583 -6.42 -20.65 -21.46
C GLU A 583 -7.50 -21.59 -21.99
N LEU A 584 -7.42 -21.96 -23.28
CA LEU A 584 -8.36 -22.89 -23.90
C LEU A 584 -8.33 -24.27 -23.23
N TYR A 585 -7.13 -24.77 -22.92
CA TYR A 585 -6.97 -26.02 -22.18
C TYR A 585 -7.42 -25.92 -20.73
N ASN A 586 -7.27 -24.77 -20.07
CA ASN A 586 -7.81 -24.54 -18.73
C ASN A 586 -9.34 -24.69 -18.72
N LEU A 587 -10.03 -24.05 -19.68
CA LEU A 587 -11.48 -24.20 -19.85
C LEU A 587 -11.87 -25.67 -20.13
N ARG A 588 -11.05 -26.36 -20.94
CA ARG A 588 -11.23 -27.79 -21.23
C ARG A 588 -11.19 -28.61 -19.95
N TYR A 589 -10.16 -28.46 -19.11
CA TYR A 589 -10.05 -29.20 -17.86
C TYR A 589 -11.23 -28.95 -16.92
N ILE A 590 -11.64 -27.69 -16.74
CA ILE A 590 -12.79 -27.36 -15.88
C ILE A 590 -14.06 -28.06 -16.40
N GLY A 591 -14.35 -27.94 -17.70
CA GLY A 591 -15.50 -28.60 -18.32
C GLY A 591 -15.48 -30.11 -18.11
N PHE A 592 -14.33 -30.76 -18.31
CA PHE A 592 -14.17 -32.20 -18.07
C PHE A 592 -14.36 -32.62 -16.61
N MET A 593 -13.85 -31.83 -15.69
CA MET A 593 -13.90 -32.16 -14.27
C MET A 593 -15.33 -32.04 -13.75
N TYR A 594 -16.10 -31.04 -14.19
CA TYR A 594 -17.54 -31.00 -13.93
C TYR A 594 -18.29 -32.11 -14.66
N TYR A 595 -17.88 -32.45 -15.88
CA TYR A 595 -18.52 -33.53 -16.63
C TYR A 595 -18.34 -34.90 -15.94
N ARG A 596 -17.17 -35.17 -15.36
CA ARG A 596 -16.83 -36.49 -14.78
C ARG A 596 -16.96 -36.59 -13.26
N GLY A 597 -16.96 -35.46 -12.56
CA GLY A 597 -16.56 -35.41 -11.14
C GLY A 597 -17.68 -35.49 -10.11
N GLN A 598 -18.93 -35.16 -10.43
CA GLN A 598 -20.00 -35.07 -9.41
C GLN A 598 -21.30 -35.78 -9.78
N GLY A 599 -21.55 -36.10 -11.06
CA GLY A 599 -22.75 -36.83 -11.48
C GLY A 599 -24.09 -36.12 -11.16
N THR A 600 -24.07 -34.83 -10.82
CA THR A 600 -25.27 -34.04 -10.49
C THR A 600 -25.73 -33.21 -11.68
N ALA A 601 -27.02 -32.85 -11.72
CA ALA A 601 -27.57 -31.95 -12.73
C ALA A 601 -26.90 -30.56 -12.71
N GLU A 602 -26.48 -30.10 -11.53
CA GLU A 602 -25.72 -28.87 -11.36
C GLU A 602 -24.33 -28.96 -11.99
N SER A 603 -23.62 -30.07 -11.78
CA SER A 603 -22.31 -30.32 -12.40
C SER A 603 -22.40 -30.44 -13.92
N GLN A 604 -23.46 -31.04 -14.46
CA GLN A 604 -23.74 -31.03 -15.90
C GLN A 604 -23.94 -29.60 -16.43
N THR A 605 -24.66 -28.76 -15.68
CA THR A 605 -24.90 -27.37 -16.07
C THR A 605 -23.59 -26.57 -16.13
N TYR A 606 -22.73 -26.72 -15.13
CA TYR A 606 -21.41 -26.09 -15.14
C TYR A 606 -20.52 -26.64 -16.26
N ALA A 607 -20.51 -27.95 -16.49
CA ALA A 607 -19.76 -28.55 -17.59
C ALA A 607 -20.16 -27.91 -18.94
N ASN A 608 -21.46 -27.80 -19.19
CA ASN A 608 -21.99 -27.20 -20.41
C ASN A 608 -21.55 -25.73 -20.56
N GLU A 609 -21.65 -24.93 -19.50
CA GLU A 609 -21.24 -23.53 -19.51
C GLU A 609 -19.74 -23.36 -19.89
N TYR A 610 -18.87 -24.21 -19.33
CA TYR A 610 -17.44 -24.17 -19.63
C TYR A 610 -17.11 -24.70 -21.04
N PHE A 611 -17.83 -25.70 -21.54
CA PHE A 611 -17.69 -26.15 -22.93
C PHE A 611 -18.12 -25.07 -23.93
N GLU A 612 -19.19 -24.34 -23.66
CA GLU A 612 -19.57 -23.20 -24.49
C GLU A 612 -18.54 -22.06 -24.46
N LYS A 613 -17.98 -21.75 -23.27
CA LYS A 613 -16.88 -20.79 -23.13
C LYS A 613 -15.66 -21.23 -23.95
N LEU A 614 -15.30 -22.51 -23.89
CA LEU A 614 -14.21 -23.10 -24.67
C LEU A 614 -14.44 -22.92 -26.16
N ILE A 615 -15.63 -23.25 -26.66
CA ILE A 615 -15.99 -23.10 -28.08
C ILE A 615 -15.80 -21.64 -28.52
N ARG A 616 -16.41 -20.69 -27.82
CA ARG A 616 -16.29 -19.26 -28.14
C ARG A 616 -14.83 -18.80 -28.18
N LYS A 617 -14.03 -19.26 -27.21
CA LYS A 617 -12.61 -18.92 -27.13
C LYS A 617 -11.80 -19.53 -28.26
N GLY A 618 -12.00 -20.81 -28.55
CA GLY A 618 -11.29 -21.52 -29.62
C GLY A 618 -11.58 -20.92 -31.00
N GLU A 619 -12.85 -20.59 -31.27
CA GLU A 619 -13.23 -19.92 -32.52
C GLU A 619 -12.60 -18.53 -32.66
N GLN A 620 -12.51 -17.78 -31.54
CA GLN A 620 -11.80 -16.50 -31.50
C GLN A 620 -10.29 -16.66 -31.77
N ILE A 621 -9.64 -17.66 -31.18
CA ILE A 621 -8.21 -17.96 -31.44
C ILE A 621 -7.99 -18.27 -32.93
N ILE A 622 -8.84 -19.10 -33.54
CA ILE A 622 -8.74 -19.38 -34.98
C ILE A 622 -8.82 -18.08 -35.77
N LYS A 623 -9.82 -17.23 -35.49
CA LYS A 623 -10.01 -15.94 -36.17
C LYS A 623 -8.79 -15.01 -36.04
N ASP A 624 -8.17 -14.97 -34.87
CA ASP A 624 -7.06 -14.07 -34.58
C ASP A 624 -5.76 -14.51 -35.28
N PHE A 625 -5.52 -15.83 -35.37
CA PHE A 625 -4.26 -16.39 -35.84
C PHE A 625 -4.29 -17.01 -37.25
N SER A 626 -5.46 -17.19 -37.87
CA SER A 626 -5.59 -17.74 -39.22
C SER A 626 -5.55 -16.70 -40.36
N LYS A 627 -5.07 -15.47 -40.09
CA LYS A 627 -5.00 -14.39 -41.09
C LYS A 627 -3.96 -14.68 -42.18
N LYS A 628 -4.21 -14.20 -43.41
CA LYS A 628 -3.31 -14.37 -44.56
C LYS A 628 -1.91 -13.80 -44.23
N GLY A 629 -0.88 -14.65 -44.27
CA GLY A 629 0.50 -14.29 -43.89
C GLY A 629 0.92 -14.70 -42.47
N SER A 630 0.03 -15.30 -41.67
CA SER A 630 0.39 -15.86 -40.35
C SER A 630 1.20 -17.16 -40.49
N THR A 631 2.26 -17.30 -39.69
CA THR A 631 3.10 -18.50 -39.59
C THR A 631 2.66 -19.47 -38.49
N VAL A 632 1.55 -19.17 -37.81
CA VAL A 632 1.05 -19.96 -36.66
C VAL A 632 0.11 -21.07 -37.13
N ASP A 633 0.44 -22.32 -36.80
CA ASP A 633 -0.44 -23.48 -37.05
C ASP A 633 -1.53 -23.58 -35.98
N VAL A 634 -2.77 -23.28 -36.38
CA VAL A 634 -3.96 -23.34 -35.49
C VAL A 634 -4.62 -24.73 -35.44
N SER A 635 -4.03 -25.75 -36.05
CA SER A 635 -4.64 -27.10 -36.13
C SER A 635 -4.90 -27.74 -34.76
N SER A 636 -4.11 -27.39 -33.75
CA SER A 636 -4.25 -27.85 -32.36
C SER A 636 -5.50 -27.28 -31.66
N VAL A 637 -6.09 -26.20 -32.17
CA VAL A 637 -7.29 -25.56 -31.61
C VAL A 637 -8.56 -26.36 -31.91
N TYR A 638 -8.61 -27.06 -33.05
CA TYR A 638 -9.84 -27.71 -33.51
C TYR A 638 -10.25 -28.92 -32.68
N TYR A 639 -9.30 -29.67 -32.11
CA TYR A 639 -9.63 -30.87 -31.31
C TYR A 639 -10.41 -30.52 -30.03
N PRO A 640 -9.95 -29.60 -29.16
CA PRO A 640 -10.72 -29.17 -27.99
C PRO A 640 -12.13 -28.68 -28.30
N ILE A 641 -12.31 -27.95 -29.43
CA ILE A 641 -13.62 -27.45 -29.85
C ILE A 641 -14.53 -28.62 -30.26
N GLY A 642 -14.02 -29.57 -31.04
CA GLY A 642 -14.78 -30.74 -31.47
C GLY A 642 -15.26 -31.57 -30.28
N GLU A 643 -14.40 -31.72 -29.28
CA GLU A 643 -14.69 -32.44 -28.05
C GLU A 643 -15.74 -31.73 -27.19
N ALA A 644 -15.67 -30.40 -27.05
CA ALA A 644 -16.70 -29.62 -26.37
C ALA A 644 -18.08 -29.76 -27.06
N TYR A 645 -18.14 -29.69 -28.39
CA TYR A 645 -19.40 -29.92 -29.11
C TYR A 645 -19.93 -31.35 -28.94
N GLU A 646 -19.05 -32.33 -28.83
CA GLU A 646 -19.44 -33.71 -28.60
C GLU A 646 -20.08 -33.89 -27.22
N HIS A 647 -19.48 -33.33 -26.16
CA HIS A 647 -20.05 -33.34 -24.81
C HIS A 647 -21.39 -32.61 -24.70
N LEU A 648 -21.60 -31.58 -25.51
CA LEU A 648 -22.88 -30.88 -25.65
C LEU A 648 -23.90 -31.63 -26.53
N GLY A 649 -23.57 -32.83 -27.03
CA GLY A 649 -24.45 -33.65 -27.88
C GLY A 649 -24.55 -33.19 -29.34
N ASN A 650 -23.75 -32.23 -29.79
CA ASN A 650 -23.78 -31.69 -31.14
C ASN A 650 -22.84 -32.46 -32.09
N LYS A 651 -23.26 -33.68 -32.46
CA LYS A 651 -22.52 -34.59 -33.35
C LYS A 651 -22.05 -33.92 -34.65
N LYS A 652 -22.90 -33.09 -35.27
CA LYS A 652 -22.60 -32.44 -36.55
C LYS A 652 -21.43 -31.47 -36.44
N GLN A 653 -21.40 -30.64 -35.39
CA GLN A 653 -20.30 -29.71 -35.18
C GLN A 653 -19.04 -30.44 -34.70
N ALA A 654 -19.17 -31.45 -33.83
CA ALA A 654 -18.03 -32.26 -33.39
C ALA A 654 -17.24 -32.85 -34.58
N ILE A 655 -17.92 -33.52 -35.52
CA ILE A 655 -17.31 -34.08 -36.74
C ILE A 655 -16.62 -33.01 -37.59
N LYS A 656 -17.27 -31.84 -37.76
CA LYS A 656 -16.73 -30.72 -38.54
C LYS A 656 -15.38 -30.25 -37.99
N TYR A 657 -15.26 -30.14 -36.66
CA TYR A 657 -14.05 -29.69 -36.00
C TYR A 657 -12.97 -30.79 -35.95
N TYR A 658 -13.34 -32.05 -35.67
CA TYR A 658 -12.37 -33.16 -35.69
C TYR A 658 -11.70 -33.35 -37.04
N LYS A 659 -12.44 -33.28 -38.16
CA LYS A 659 -11.87 -33.36 -39.52
C LYS A 659 -10.85 -32.28 -39.85
N ARG A 660 -10.85 -31.16 -39.12
CA ARG A 660 -9.91 -30.04 -39.29
C ARG A 660 -8.72 -30.12 -38.33
N SER A 661 -8.77 -31.00 -37.33
CA SER A 661 -7.65 -31.26 -36.45
C SER A 661 -6.62 -32.17 -37.12
N LYS A 662 -5.35 -31.99 -36.78
CA LYS A 662 -4.26 -32.91 -37.14
C LYS A 662 -3.93 -33.92 -36.03
N SER A 663 -4.72 -33.96 -34.95
CA SER A 663 -4.49 -34.86 -33.82
C SER A 663 -4.92 -36.29 -34.14
N SER A 664 -4.10 -37.28 -33.78
CA SER A 664 -4.48 -38.70 -33.84
C SER A 664 -5.74 -38.98 -33.03
N SER A 665 -5.89 -38.35 -31.87
CA SER A 665 -7.09 -38.48 -31.02
C SER A 665 -8.36 -37.98 -31.72
N ALA A 666 -8.26 -37.04 -32.66
CA ALA A 666 -9.41 -36.60 -33.45
C ALA A 666 -9.90 -37.72 -34.41
N ASN A 667 -8.97 -38.48 -34.98
CA ASN A 667 -9.30 -39.62 -35.85
C ASN A 667 -9.95 -40.74 -35.03
N ASP A 668 -9.42 -41.04 -33.84
CA ASP A 668 -9.99 -42.04 -32.94
C ASP A 668 -11.43 -41.67 -32.52
N ARG A 669 -11.68 -40.39 -32.25
CA ARG A 669 -13.04 -39.91 -31.94
C ARG A 669 -13.97 -39.97 -33.16
N LEU A 670 -13.49 -39.65 -34.36
CA LEU A 670 -14.29 -39.80 -35.58
C LEU A 670 -14.74 -41.26 -35.77
N GLN A 671 -13.83 -42.21 -35.63
CA GLN A 671 -14.14 -43.63 -35.70
C GLN A 671 -15.16 -44.04 -34.63
N ALA A 672 -14.97 -43.61 -33.37
CA ALA A 672 -15.91 -43.92 -32.30
C ALA A 672 -17.32 -43.37 -32.57
N ILE A 673 -17.43 -42.17 -33.15
CA ILE A 673 -18.72 -41.56 -33.53
C ILE A 673 -19.40 -42.29 -34.69
N GLU A 674 -18.62 -42.83 -35.63
CA GLU A 674 -19.09 -43.71 -36.71
C GLU A 674 -19.62 -45.03 -36.14
N ASP A 675 -18.93 -45.58 -35.13
CA ASP A 675 -19.35 -46.78 -34.38
C ASP A 675 -20.53 -46.51 -33.41
N GLY A 676 -21.10 -45.30 -33.39
CA GLY A 676 -22.22 -44.93 -32.52
C GLY A 676 -21.86 -44.63 -31.06
N ARG A 677 -20.56 -44.52 -30.72
CA ARG A 677 -20.05 -44.29 -29.36
C ARG A 677 -19.72 -42.80 -29.14
N MET A 678 -20.74 -42.02 -28.77
CA MET A 678 -20.55 -40.64 -28.31
C MET A 678 -20.25 -40.56 -26.82
N TYR A 679 -19.60 -39.49 -26.36
CA TYR A 679 -19.52 -39.21 -24.94
C TYR A 679 -20.92 -39.02 -24.31
N SER A 680 -21.15 -39.69 -23.19
CA SER A 680 -22.30 -39.52 -22.30
C SER A 680 -21.82 -39.11 -20.91
N PHE A 681 -22.59 -38.27 -20.23
CA PHE A 681 -22.27 -37.75 -18.90
C PHE A 681 -22.27 -38.85 -17.85
#